data_AF-A0A8X7ZKS5-F1
#
_entry.id   AF-A0A8X7ZKS5-F1
#
_cell.length_a   1.000
_cell.length_b   1.000
_cell.length_c   1.000
_cell.angle_alpha   90.00
_cell.angle_beta   90.00
_cell.angle_gamma   90.00
#
_symmetry.space_group_name_H-M   'P 1'
#
loop_
_entity.id
_entity.type
_entity.pdbx_description
1 polymer ?
#
loop_
_entity_poly.entity_id
_entity_poly.type
_entity_poly.pdbx_seq_one_letter_code
_entity_poly.pdbx_strand_id
1 'polypeptide(L)'
;MAAKLVTPPYFAWLVLTCLLVVSVSAIPSKKIISLKLIKQVNSKGPYVGLLTVFPPEERAFLGTGDFKPNPEHPFVDLSGRRYRVGTIYGKKVIYVRCGIGMVNAAAVTQQMLDLFDVAGIVHFGSSGNINNSMSIGDVSIPKQFANTGLWNWLNAKGAVDPDDVAQLEVGKYNVPKGDGVNLLGKLSYSPEQLFSVSREPNDATTLFWAGVSQHWLKLASSLEGMELEKCVNSSLCLPQKPKLVVGLKGSTADIFVDNAAYRDFLYKAFGVSSADMESSAVTCLSNGIPVIAIRGMSDLAGGQSGENAMDTYGSLAALNTAKANAMVPGSSDFCAVSAEIMQVSCGIFEQMVKLKSLNIIKEVNRKGPYVGLITVYPPEENAFFASKAFKPDGKHPFVDLSGRRFRVGKVQGKKVIYVRCGVGMVNAAAATQQMLDMFDITGIVHFGIAGNVDNSMSIGDVTIPKQFAHTGIWDWLNPNGTLPANDIAELDFGSYNVPKGDGMNLLGKIGYSYEQFFSKSGKPNTAIPLFWAQISERWLQLAAGLEGMELERCVNSSACLSQKPKLVVGLRGSTANIFVDNAAYRDFLYQTYAVSSVDMESFAVVMTSLSNGYPVIVIRGLSDLAGGQTGQNAIQTFGPLAARNAAQAVVKFIGYLS
;
A
#
# COMPACT_ATOMS: atom_id res chain seq x y z
N MET A 1 10.68 -77.68 -6.45
CA MET A 1 10.27 -77.21 -7.80
C MET A 1 10.44 -75.70 -7.80
N ALA A 2 11.52 -75.11 -8.34
CA ALA A 2 11.68 -74.77 -9.77
C ALA A 2 10.43 -74.04 -10.33
N ALA A 3 10.46 -72.85 -10.94
CA ALA A 3 11.56 -72.11 -11.54
C ALA A 3 11.22 -70.62 -11.82
N LYS A 4 12.29 -69.80 -11.79
CA LYS A 4 12.71 -68.73 -12.72
C LYS A 4 11.70 -67.68 -13.22
N LEU A 5 11.91 -66.45 -12.76
CA LEU A 5 11.68 -65.21 -13.52
C LEU A 5 12.89 -64.92 -14.43
N VAL A 6 12.59 -64.47 -15.64
CA VAL A 6 13.50 -64.16 -16.75
C VAL A 6 13.68 -62.63 -16.85
N THR A 7 14.93 -62.18 -16.97
CA THR A 7 15.33 -60.85 -17.51
C THR A 7 15.43 -60.93 -19.05
N PRO A 8 15.22 -59.84 -19.83
CA PRO A 8 16.33 -58.94 -20.25
C PRO A 8 15.86 -57.51 -20.70
N PRO A 9 16.65 -56.67 -21.41
CA PRO A 9 18.07 -56.29 -21.23
C PRO A 9 18.29 -54.76 -21.14
N TYR A 10 19.52 -54.42 -20.76
CA TYR A 10 20.14 -53.09 -20.77
C TYR A 10 20.23 -52.47 -22.17
N PHE A 11 19.96 -51.16 -22.26
CA PHE A 11 20.52 -50.28 -23.29
C PHE A 11 21.07 -49.01 -22.62
N ALA A 12 22.37 -48.82 -22.75
CA ALA A 12 23.09 -47.63 -22.32
C ALA A 12 22.89 -46.50 -23.34
N TRP A 13 22.50 -45.32 -22.87
CA TRP A 13 22.67 -44.07 -23.61
C TRP A 13 23.39 -43.06 -22.71
N LEU A 14 24.56 -42.64 -23.17
CA LEU A 14 25.29 -41.47 -22.67
C LEU A 14 24.34 -40.26 -22.71
N VAL A 15 24.03 -39.69 -21.56
CA VAL A 15 23.51 -38.32 -21.50
C VAL A 15 24.71 -37.40 -21.33
N LEU A 16 25.07 -36.73 -22.42
CA LEU A 16 26.01 -35.62 -22.45
C LEU A 16 25.57 -34.58 -21.40
N THR A 17 26.42 -34.36 -20.40
CA THR A 17 26.31 -33.24 -19.47
C THR A 17 26.59 -31.93 -20.23
N CYS A 18 25.52 -31.32 -20.76
CA CYS A 18 25.58 -29.92 -21.16
C CYS A 18 25.65 -29.06 -19.88
N LEU A 19 26.87 -28.72 -19.48
CA LEU A 19 27.17 -27.56 -18.65
C LEU A 19 26.72 -26.29 -19.40
N LEU A 20 25.43 -25.96 -19.29
CA LEU A 20 24.94 -24.62 -19.60
C LEU A 20 25.36 -23.71 -18.45
N VAL A 21 26.53 -23.10 -18.63
CA VAL A 21 26.90 -21.88 -17.91
C VAL A 21 25.90 -20.81 -18.36
N VAL A 22 24.80 -20.65 -17.62
CA VAL A 22 23.88 -19.53 -17.82
C VAL A 22 24.55 -18.29 -17.22
N SER A 23 25.30 -17.58 -18.06
CA SER A 23 25.80 -16.26 -17.75
C SER A 23 24.64 -15.25 -17.70
N VAL A 24 24.40 -14.74 -16.48
CA VAL A 24 23.92 -13.41 -16.07
C VAL A 24 23.30 -12.46 -17.12
N SER A 25 22.13 -11.92 -16.75
CA SER A 25 21.48 -10.67 -17.24
C SER A 25 20.91 -10.70 -18.66
N ALA A 26 19.72 -11.29 -18.79
CA ALA A 26 18.77 -10.87 -19.81
C ALA A 26 17.64 -10.12 -19.11
N ILE A 27 17.52 -8.80 -19.34
CA ILE A 27 16.28 -8.08 -19.07
C ILE A 27 15.17 -8.91 -19.72
N PRO A 28 14.11 -9.33 -18.99
CA PRO A 28 13.08 -10.19 -19.56
C PRO A 28 12.57 -9.55 -20.85
N SER A 29 12.54 -10.30 -21.96
CA SER A 29 12.15 -9.80 -23.29
C SER A 29 10.84 -8.99 -23.26
N LYS A 30 9.91 -9.36 -22.37
CA LYS A 30 8.66 -8.63 -22.10
C LYS A 30 8.87 -7.20 -21.56
N LYS A 31 9.82 -6.94 -20.64
CA LYS A 31 10.09 -5.58 -20.10
C LYS A 31 10.60 -4.65 -21.22
N ILE A 32 11.43 -5.16 -22.12
CA ILE A 32 11.92 -4.38 -23.30
C ILE A 32 10.78 -4.04 -24.26
N ILE A 33 9.88 -4.98 -24.53
CA ILE A 33 8.70 -4.75 -25.39
C ILE A 33 7.79 -3.69 -24.77
N SER A 34 7.44 -3.82 -23.49
CA SER A 34 6.64 -2.82 -22.78
C SER A 34 7.30 -1.44 -22.80
N LEU A 35 8.61 -1.33 -22.58
CA LEU A 35 9.32 -0.04 -22.62
C LEU A 35 9.33 0.62 -24.01
N LYS A 36 9.40 -0.17 -25.10
CA LYS A 36 9.27 0.38 -26.46
C LYS A 36 7.86 0.91 -26.71
N LEU A 37 6.84 0.13 -26.34
CA LEU A 37 5.44 0.53 -26.45
C LEU A 37 5.14 1.78 -25.62
N ILE A 38 5.62 1.83 -24.37
CA ILE A 38 5.48 3.01 -23.49
C ILE A 38 6.11 4.25 -24.13
N LYS A 39 7.29 4.14 -24.76
CA LYS A 39 7.89 5.27 -25.50
C LYS A 39 7.02 5.74 -26.67
N GLN A 40 6.39 4.81 -27.40
CA GLN A 40 5.46 5.14 -28.49
C GLN A 40 4.22 5.85 -27.95
N VAL A 41 3.63 5.33 -26.87
CA VAL A 41 2.51 5.98 -26.16
C VAL A 41 2.90 7.39 -25.72
N ASN A 42 4.00 7.53 -24.97
CA ASN A 42 4.45 8.84 -24.45
C ASN A 42 4.83 9.83 -25.55
N SER A 43 5.21 9.39 -26.76
CA SER A 43 5.45 10.31 -27.89
C SER A 43 4.20 11.09 -28.31
N LYS A 44 3.02 10.63 -27.90
CA LYS A 44 1.73 11.27 -28.14
C LYS A 44 1.18 11.94 -26.88
N GLY A 45 1.93 12.00 -25.77
CA GLY A 45 1.51 12.69 -24.54
C GLY A 45 1.37 14.22 -24.69
N PRO A 46 1.07 14.94 -23.60
CA PRO A 46 0.72 14.39 -22.28
C PRO A 46 -0.70 13.81 -22.23
N TYR A 47 -0.96 12.99 -21.21
CA TYR A 47 -2.24 12.32 -20.93
C TYR A 47 -2.84 12.79 -19.59
N VAL A 48 -4.16 12.68 -19.45
CA VAL A 48 -4.81 12.64 -18.12
C VAL A 48 -4.83 11.20 -17.64
N GLY A 49 -4.28 10.96 -16.46
CA GLY A 49 -4.30 9.67 -15.78
C GLY A 49 -5.64 9.46 -15.08
N LEU A 50 -6.27 8.31 -15.30
CA LEU A 50 -7.56 7.96 -14.73
C LEU A 50 -7.43 6.67 -13.91
N LEU A 51 -7.84 6.72 -12.64
CA LEU A 51 -7.83 5.56 -11.75
C LEU A 51 -9.27 5.22 -11.32
N THR A 52 -9.61 3.94 -11.41
CA THR A 52 -10.83 3.33 -10.86
C THR A 52 -10.42 2.04 -10.13
N VAL A 53 -11.28 1.52 -9.26
CA VAL A 53 -10.87 0.55 -8.26
C VAL A 53 -11.25 -0.89 -8.66
N PHE A 54 -12.52 -1.17 -8.91
CA PHE A 54 -13.03 -2.55 -9.03
C PHE A 54 -14.04 -2.73 -10.20
N PRO A 55 -14.41 -3.97 -10.58
CA PRO A 55 -15.09 -4.23 -11.87
C PRO A 55 -16.43 -3.51 -12.11
N PRO A 56 -17.36 -3.40 -11.15
CA PRO A 56 -18.57 -2.58 -11.26
C PRO A 56 -18.29 -1.13 -11.68
N GLU A 57 -17.27 -0.49 -11.11
CA GLU A 57 -16.91 0.88 -11.48
C GLU A 57 -16.39 0.99 -12.91
N GLU A 58 -15.47 0.10 -13.30
CA GLU A 58 -14.95 0.07 -14.66
C GLU A 58 -16.07 -0.20 -15.68
N ARG A 59 -17.03 -1.08 -15.35
CA ARG A 59 -18.20 -1.35 -16.20
C ARG A 59 -19.09 -0.13 -16.35
N ALA A 60 -19.36 0.59 -15.26
CA ALA A 60 -20.15 1.82 -15.30
C ALA A 60 -19.46 2.89 -16.17
N PHE A 61 -18.15 3.06 -15.99
CA PHE A 61 -17.34 3.98 -16.77
C PHE A 61 -17.32 3.63 -18.27
N LEU A 62 -17.01 2.38 -18.62
CA LEU A 62 -17.00 1.95 -20.02
C LEU A 62 -18.41 1.94 -20.65
N GLY A 63 -19.44 1.70 -19.85
CA GLY A 63 -20.85 1.68 -20.27
C GLY A 63 -21.37 3.03 -20.76
N THR A 64 -20.73 4.14 -20.38
CA THR A 64 -21.03 5.49 -20.93
C THR A 64 -20.80 5.57 -22.44
N GLY A 65 -19.87 4.76 -22.97
CA GLY A 65 -19.43 4.83 -24.36
C GLY A 65 -18.52 6.01 -24.68
N ASP A 66 -18.13 6.83 -23.70
CA ASP A 66 -17.32 8.04 -23.89
C ASP A 66 -15.84 7.74 -24.18
N PHE A 67 -15.30 6.67 -23.60
CA PHE A 67 -13.93 6.23 -23.85
C PHE A 67 -13.78 5.62 -25.23
N LYS A 68 -12.94 6.24 -26.07
CA LYS A 68 -12.54 5.73 -27.39
C LYS A 68 -11.10 5.21 -27.32
N PRO A 69 -10.86 3.90 -27.47
CA PRO A 69 -9.51 3.33 -27.45
C PRO A 69 -8.63 3.89 -28.57
N ASN A 70 -7.33 4.02 -28.31
CA ASN A 70 -6.36 4.34 -29.35
C ASN A 70 -6.29 3.18 -30.36
N PRO A 71 -6.35 3.44 -31.68
CA PRO A 71 -6.42 2.38 -32.69
C PRO A 71 -5.09 1.62 -32.88
N GLU A 72 -3.95 2.26 -32.62
CA GLU A 72 -2.62 1.64 -32.79
C GLU A 72 -2.17 0.93 -31.51
N HIS A 73 -2.37 1.59 -30.38
CA HIS A 73 -1.87 1.17 -29.07
C HIS A 73 -2.99 1.28 -28.02
N PRO A 74 -4.01 0.41 -28.05
CA PRO A 74 -5.20 0.55 -27.19
C PRO A 74 -4.91 0.31 -25.69
N PHE A 75 -3.83 -0.39 -25.36
CA PHE A 75 -3.43 -0.65 -23.98
C PHE A 75 -1.97 -1.08 -23.84
N VAL A 76 -1.46 -1.00 -22.61
CA VAL A 76 -0.21 -1.58 -22.14
C VAL A 76 -0.52 -2.43 -20.89
N ASP A 77 -0.10 -3.70 -20.90
CA ASP A 77 -0.26 -4.58 -19.73
C ASP A 77 1.01 -4.55 -18.87
N LEU A 78 0.88 -4.20 -17.59
CA LEU A 78 1.96 -4.06 -16.61
C LEU A 78 1.52 -4.61 -15.26
N SER A 79 2.37 -5.39 -14.60
CA SER A 79 2.17 -5.84 -13.21
C SER A 79 0.77 -6.42 -12.92
N GLY A 80 0.30 -7.26 -13.84
CA GLY A 80 -1.00 -7.93 -13.77
C GLY A 80 -2.21 -7.04 -14.10
N ARG A 81 -1.99 -5.81 -14.59
CA ARG A 81 -3.02 -4.80 -14.87
C ARG A 81 -2.91 -4.26 -16.28
N ARG A 82 -4.03 -3.72 -16.76
CA ARG A 82 -4.17 -3.13 -18.09
C ARG A 82 -4.35 -1.62 -18.01
N TYR A 83 -3.35 -0.89 -18.51
CA TYR A 83 -3.41 0.55 -18.72
C TYR A 83 -3.96 0.80 -20.12
N ARG A 84 -5.16 1.36 -20.22
CA ARG A 84 -5.85 1.58 -21.50
C ARG A 84 -5.59 2.98 -21.97
N VAL A 85 -5.16 3.09 -23.22
CA VAL A 85 -4.78 4.36 -23.85
C VAL A 85 -5.88 4.72 -24.83
N GLY A 86 -6.35 5.95 -24.79
CA GLY A 86 -7.42 6.40 -25.66
C GLY A 86 -7.78 7.85 -25.47
N THR A 87 -9.01 8.20 -25.79
CA THR A 87 -9.54 9.55 -25.62
C THR A 87 -10.93 9.55 -25.01
N ILE A 88 -11.25 10.60 -24.25
CA ILE A 88 -12.60 10.97 -23.82
C ILE A 88 -12.85 12.39 -24.32
N TYR A 89 -13.91 12.61 -25.08
CA TYR A 89 -14.22 13.91 -25.71
C TYR A 89 -13.01 14.55 -26.42
N GLY A 90 -12.21 13.73 -27.13
CA GLY A 90 -11.01 14.16 -27.84
C GLY A 90 -9.77 14.43 -26.97
N LYS A 91 -9.87 14.35 -25.64
CA LYS A 91 -8.74 14.50 -24.71
C LYS A 91 -8.07 13.16 -24.49
N LYS A 92 -6.74 13.13 -24.49
CA LYS A 92 -5.95 11.90 -24.34
C LYS A 92 -5.97 11.44 -22.90
N VAL A 93 -6.34 10.18 -22.68
CA VAL A 93 -6.39 9.58 -21.35
C VAL A 93 -5.64 8.26 -21.31
N ILE A 94 -5.08 7.95 -20.15
CA ILE A 94 -4.64 6.61 -19.79
C ILE A 94 -5.40 6.22 -18.55
N TYR A 95 -6.20 5.16 -18.63
CA TYR A 95 -6.98 4.68 -17.49
C TYR A 95 -6.58 3.28 -17.05
N VAL A 96 -6.63 3.03 -15.75
CA VAL A 96 -6.27 1.74 -15.15
C VAL A 96 -7.22 1.40 -14.00
N ARG A 97 -7.52 0.11 -13.87
CA ARG A 97 -8.20 -0.44 -12.68
C ARG A 97 -7.15 -0.86 -11.65
N CYS A 98 -7.08 -0.19 -10.51
CA CYS A 98 -6.02 -0.41 -9.53
C CYS A 98 -6.23 -1.65 -8.66
N GLY A 99 -7.48 -2.01 -8.37
CA GLY A 99 -7.82 -2.96 -7.31
C GLY A 99 -8.06 -2.25 -5.98
N ILE A 100 -8.83 -2.89 -5.11
CA ILE A 100 -9.21 -2.38 -3.78
C ILE A 100 -7.97 -2.24 -2.88
N GLY A 101 -7.95 -1.22 -2.04
CA GLY A 101 -6.98 -1.05 -0.96
C GLY A 101 -5.80 -0.12 -1.29
N MET A 102 -5.21 0.44 -0.24
CA MET A 102 -4.22 1.51 -0.34
C MET A 102 -2.90 1.04 -0.98
N VAL A 103 -2.52 -0.22 -0.77
CA VAL A 103 -1.32 -0.83 -1.38
C VAL A 103 -1.45 -0.88 -2.91
N ASN A 104 -2.61 -1.31 -3.40
CA ASN A 104 -2.90 -1.42 -4.83
C ASN A 104 -2.96 -0.04 -5.48
N ALA A 105 -3.67 0.91 -4.85
CA ALA A 105 -3.73 2.30 -5.30
C ALA A 105 -2.34 2.95 -5.35
N ALA A 106 -1.50 2.73 -4.34
CA ALA A 106 -0.17 3.30 -4.25
C ALA A 106 0.76 2.77 -5.35
N ALA A 107 0.84 1.45 -5.52
CA ALA A 107 1.67 0.85 -6.57
C ALA A 107 1.22 1.31 -7.97
N VAL A 108 -0.07 1.32 -8.25
CA VAL A 108 -0.57 1.71 -9.58
C VAL A 108 -0.37 3.19 -9.87
N THR A 109 -0.59 4.05 -8.87
CA THR A 109 -0.34 5.49 -9.01
C THR A 109 1.13 5.75 -9.30
N GLN A 110 2.03 5.13 -8.54
CA GLN A 110 3.46 5.31 -8.72
C GLN A 110 3.94 4.78 -10.09
N GLN A 111 3.49 3.59 -10.49
CA GLN A 111 3.80 3.04 -11.82
C GLN A 111 3.28 3.92 -12.96
N MET A 112 2.10 4.54 -12.78
CA MET A 112 1.57 5.49 -13.75
C MET A 112 2.48 6.71 -13.92
N LEU A 113 2.92 7.29 -12.80
CA LEU A 113 3.77 8.49 -12.77
C LEU A 113 5.19 8.25 -13.29
N ASP A 114 5.73 7.05 -13.07
CA ASP A 114 7.07 6.67 -13.51
C ASP A 114 7.11 6.39 -15.02
N LEU A 115 6.08 5.74 -15.55
CA LEU A 115 6.11 5.18 -16.90
C LEU A 115 5.38 6.02 -17.94
N PHE A 116 4.34 6.77 -17.59
CA PHE A 116 3.53 7.51 -18.54
C PHE A 116 3.73 9.03 -18.43
N ASP A 117 3.60 9.73 -19.56
CA ASP A 117 3.60 11.18 -19.60
C ASP A 117 2.24 11.73 -19.17
N VAL A 118 2.03 11.83 -17.85
CA VAL A 118 0.76 12.24 -17.24
C VAL A 118 0.85 13.67 -16.70
N ALA A 119 -0.11 14.51 -17.07
CA ALA A 119 -0.20 15.91 -16.63
C ALA A 119 -1.17 16.14 -15.45
N GLY A 120 -1.92 15.12 -15.07
CA GLY A 120 -2.90 15.20 -13.99
C GLY A 120 -3.58 13.85 -13.74
N ILE A 121 -4.04 13.61 -12.51
CA ILE A 121 -4.70 12.37 -12.12
C ILE A 121 -6.14 12.65 -11.66
N VAL A 122 -7.10 11.93 -12.25
CA VAL A 122 -8.47 11.83 -11.72
C VAL A 122 -8.67 10.42 -11.17
N HIS A 123 -8.98 10.34 -9.88
CA HIS A 123 -9.34 9.08 -9.23
C HIS A 123 -10.83 9.09 -8.95
N PHE A 124 -11.59 8.17 -9.54
CA PHE A 124 -13.04 8.15 -9.42
C PHE A 124 -13.55 6.77 -9.03
N GLY A 125 -14.67 6.75 -8.31
CA GLY A 125 -15.27 5.51 -7.83
C GLY A 125 -16.37 5.75 -6.81
N SER A 126 -16.78 4.69 -6.14
CA SER A 126 -17.77 4.71 -5.07
C SER A 126 -17.11 4.98 -3.70
N SER A 127 -17.93 5.37 -2.72
CA SER A 127 -17.53 5.61 -1.34
C SER A 127 -18.74 5.49 -0.41
N GLY A 128 -18.50 5.11 0.85
CA GLY A 128 -19.53 5.17 1.89
C GLY A 128 -19.81 6.60 2.33
N ASN A 129 -21.08 6.93 2.57
CA ASN A 129 -21.50 8.21 3.11
C ASN A 129 -21.31 8.25 4.63
N ILE A 130 -20.55 9.25 5.11
CA ILE A 130 -20.18 9.38 6.52
C ILE A 130 -21.09 10.35 7.29
N ASN A 131 -21.88 11.19 6.62
CA ASN A 131 -22.74 12.13 7.31
C ASN A 131 -24.07 12.40 6.58
N ASN A 132 -24.97 13.13 7.24
CA ASN A 132 -26.31 13.37 6.71
C ASN A 132 -26.38 14.54 5.71
N SER A 133 -25.26 15.18 5.34
CA SER A 133 -25.24 16.26 4.34
C SER A 133 -25.30 15.74 2.89
N MET A 134 -24.97 14.46 2.72
CA MET A 134 -24.97 13.72 1.47
C MET A 134 -25.99 12.58 1.53
N SER A 135 -26.34 12.00 0.40
CA SER A 135 -27.24 10.86 0.30
C SER A 135 -26.79 9.88 -0.76
N ILE A 136 -27.31 8.65 -0.72
CA ILE A 136 -27.02 7.61 -1.73
C ILE A 136 -27.27 8.18 -3.13
N GLY A 137 -26.33 7.95 -4.04
CA GLY A 137 -26.32 8.45 -5.42
C GLY A 137 -25.65 9.82 -5.58
N ASP A 138 -25.50 10.62 -4.52
CA ASP A 138 -24.81 11.91 -4.59
C ASP A 138 -23.32 11.72 -4.93
N VAL A 139 -22.70 12.75 -5.49
CA VAL A 139 -21.27 12.78 -5.81
C VAL A 139 -20.57 13.83 -4.95
N SER A 140 -19.52 13.43 -4.25
CA SER A 140 -18.60 14.32 -3.54
C SER A 140 -17.32 14.49 -4.33
N ILE A 141 -16.84 15.73 -4.44
CA ILE A 141 -15.48 16.04 -4.85
C ILE A 141 -14.76 16.71 -3.67
N PRO A 142 -14.09 15.92 -2.82
CA PRO A 142 -13.44 16.46 -1.64
C PRO A 142 -12.28 17.41 -1.98
N LYS A 143 -12.14 18.50 -1.22
CA LYS A 143 -10.97 19.41 -1.30
C LYS A 143 -9.71 18.85 -0.66
N GLN A 144 -9.87 17.83 0.18
CA GLN A 144 -8.76 17.15 0.85
C GLN A 144 -9.20 15.78 1.36
N PHE A 145 -8.23 14.88 1.47
CA PHE A 145 -8.38 13.52 2.00
C PHE A 145 -7.45 13.31 3.18
N ALA A 146 -7.85 12.47 4.12
CA ALA A 146 -6.98 11.99 5.18
C ALA A 146 -6.83 10.47 5.11
N ASN A 147 -5.62 9.97 5.34
CA ASN A 147 -5.43 8.56 5.71
C ASN A 147 -5.90 8.40 7.16
N THR A 148 -7.11 7.88 7.34
CA THR A 148 -7.70 7.60 8.65
C THR A 148 -7.50 6.15 9.07
N GLY A 149 -6.64 5.39 8.40
CA GLY A 149 -6.25 4.03 8.75
C GLY A 149 -4.87 3.91 9.39
N LEU A 150 -4.15 5.03 9.55
CA LEU A 150 -2.82 5.05 10.19
C LEU A 150 -2.94 5.30 11.68
N TRP A 151 -2.69 4.29 12.49
CA TRP A 151 -2.93 4.36 13.94
C TRP A 151 -1.76 3.93 14.81
N ASN A 152 -1.72 4.49 16.02
CA ASN A 152 -1.14 3.86 17.19
C ASN A 152 -2.26 3.12 17.95
N TRP A 153 -2.22 1.79 18.01
CA TRP A 153 -3.16 1.00 18.80
C TRP A 153 -2.61 0.79 20.20
N LEU A 154 -3.13 1.56 21.15
CA LEU A 154 -2.57 1.68 22.50
C LEU A 154 -3.41 0.90 23.52
N ASN A 155 -2.75 0.41 24.56
CA ASN A 155 -3.40 0.06 25.82
C ASN A 155 -4.17 1.27 26.40
N ALA A 156 -5.14 1.03 27.29
CA ALA A 156 -5.99 2.09 27.87
C ALA A 156 -5.17 3.23 28.53
N LYS A 157 -4.07 2.88 29.20
CA LYS A 157 -3.15 3.83 29.85
C LYS A 157 -1.92 4.20 28.98
N GLY A 158 -1.88 3.75 27.72
CA GLY A 158 -0.79 4.05 26.80
C GLY A 158 -0.65 5.56 26.59
N ALA A 159 0.61 6.02 26.51
CA ALA A 159 0.91 7.40 26.21
C ALA A 159 0.52 7.70 24.76
N VAL A 160 -0.17 8.80 24.55
CA VAL A 160 -0.57 9.28 23.23
C VAL A 160 0.57 10.14 22.70
N ASP A 161 0.89 10.01 21.43
CA ASP A 161 1.83 10.91 20.77
C ASP A 161 1.21 12.33 20.71
N PRO A 162 1.93 13.39 21.11
CA PRO A 162 1.45 14.76 20.95
C PRO A 162 1.06 15.12 19.51
N ASP A 163 1.62 14.43 18.50
CA ASP A 163 1.32 14.64 17.08
C ASP A 163 0.08 13.86 16.60
N ASP A 164 -0.53 13.00 17.44
CA ASP A 164 -1.76 12.29 17.09
C ASP A 164 -2.95 13.27 17.00
N VAL A 165 -3.73 13.17 15.93
CA VAL A 165 -4.76 14.15 15.57
C VAL A 165 -6.12 13.90 16.23
N ALA A 166 -6.38 12.66 16.64
CA ALA A 166 -7.63 12.25 17.28
C ALA A 166 -7.44 10.91 18.00
N GLN A 167 -8.38 10.59 18.89
CA GLN A 167 -8.39 9.33 19.62
C GLN A 167 -9.80 8.72 19.64
N LEU A 168 -9.89 7.45 19.26
CA LEU A 168 -11.07 6.62 19.46
C LEU A 168 -10.82 5.73 20.70
N GLU A 169 -11.44 6.07 21.82
CA GLU A 169 -11.38 5.25 23.04
C GLU A 169 -12.49 4.19 23.00
N VAL A 170 -12.10 2.92 22.86
CA VAL A 170 -13.03 1.80 22.67
C VAL A 170 -14.03 1.68 23.83
N GLY A 171 -13.56 1.88 25.07
CA GLY A 171 -14.39 1.79 26.27
C GLY A 171 -15.55 2.77 26.34
N LYS A 172 -15.48 3.92 25.63
CA LYS A 172 -16.58 4.90 25.56
C LYS A 172 -17.81 4.39 24.80
N TYR A 173 -17.67 3.27 24.12
CA TYR A 173 -18.71 2.63 23.31
C TYR A 173 -19.31 1.38 23.99
N ASN A 174 -18.91 1.07 25.23
CA ASN A 174 -19.47 -0.01 26.03
C ASN A 174 -20.94 0.27 26.39
N VAL A 175 -21.76 -0.79 26.42
CA VAL A 175 -23.17 -0.75 26.79
C VAL A 175 -23.43 -1.76 27.93
N PRO A 176 -24.05 -1.34 29.06
CA PRO A 176 -24.49 0.02 29.39
C PRO A 176 -23.32 1.00 29.56
N LYS A 177 -23.56 2.27 29.25
CA LYS A 177 -22.57 3.35 29.45
C LYS A 177 -22.34 3.53 30.95
N GLY A 178 -21.09 3.54 31.41
CA GLY A 178 -20.81 3.88 32.80
C GLY A 178 -19.49 3.37 33.34
N ASP A 179 -19.26 2.06 33.43
CA ASP A 179 -18.32 1.55 34.45
C ASP A 179 -17.39 0.39 33.99
N GLY A 180 -17.17 0.21 32.69
CA GLY A 180 -16.35 -0.89 32.15
C GLY A 180 -15.11 -0.43 31.38
N VAL A 181 -13.97 -1.10 31.56
CA VAL A 181 -12.78 -0.95 30.71
C VAL A 181 -12.94 -1.84 29.47
N ASN A 182 -12.45 -1.40 28.32
CA ASN A 182 -12.24 -2.31 27.18
C ASN A 182 -10.74 -2.54 26.99
N LEU A 183 -10.31 -3.80 26.95
CA LEU A 183 -8.88 -4.15 26.86
C LEU A 183 -8.25 -3.75 25.52
N LEU A 184 -9.04 -3.55 24.46
CA LEU A 184 -8.57 -2.98 23.19
C LEU A 184 -8.22 -1.49 23.30
N GLY A 185 -8.45 -0.85 24.46
CA GLY A 185 -7.87 0.45 24.79
C GLY A 185 -8.33 1.58 23.87
N LYS A 186 -7.40 2.17 23.14
CA LYS A 186 -7.66 3.32 22.26
C LYS A 186 -6.84 3.27 20.98
N LEU A 187 -7.43 3.80 19.91
CA LEU A 187 -6.78 4.02 18.62
C LEU A 187 -6.47 5.51 18.50
N SER A 188 -5.18 5.86 18.37
CA SER A 188 -4.74 7.24 18.13
C SER A 188 -4.36 7.41 16.66
N TYR A 189 -4.83 8.49 16.04
CA TYR A 189 -4.72 8.71 14.60
C TYR A 189 -3.47 9.52 14.28
N SER A 190 -2.58 8.95 13.49
CA SER A 190 -1.29 9.56 13.19
C SER A 190 -1.27 10.15 11.77
N PRO A 191 -0.49 11.21 11.53
CA PRO A 191 -0.32 11.79 10.19
C PRO A 191 0.54 10.88 9.29
N GLU A 192 0.26 10.95 7.99
CA GLU A 192 0.99 10.25 6.92
C GLU A 192 2.31 10.98 6.58
N GLN A 193 3.31 10.25 6.09
CA GLN A 193 4.54 10.85 5.55
C GLN A 193 4.42 11.13 4.05
N LEU A 194 4.75 12.35 3.63
CA LEU A 194 4.84 12.78 2.24
C LEU A 194 6.26 13.14 1.86
N PHE A 195 6.73 12.55 0.76
CA PHE A 195 7.99 12.88 0.13
C PHE A 195 7.70 13.81 -1.05
N SER A 196 8.33 14.98 -1.06
CA SER A 196 8.11 15.99 -2.10
C SER A 196 9.35 16.17 -2.96
N VAL A 197 9.14 16.41 -4.26
CA VAL A 197 10.19 16.83 -5.20
C VAL A 197 10.71 18.25 -4.93
N SER A 198 9.97 19.04 -4.17
CA SER A 198 10.32 20.42 -3.81
C SER A 198 11.18 20.56 -2.55
N ARG A 199 11.56 19.43 -1.92
CA ARG A 199 12.35 19.38 -0.68
C ARG A 199 13.61 18.56 -0.87
N GLU A 200 14.48 18.59 0.14
CA GLU A 200 15.64 17.72 0.19
C GLU A 200 15.21 16.24 0.13
N PRO A 201 15.90 15.39 -0.65
CA PRO A 201 15.59 13.98 -0.72
C PRO A 201 15.63 13.31 0.66
N ASN A 202 14.65 12.44 0.91
CA ASN A 202 14.38 11.77 2.17
C ASN A 202 13.88 12.69 3.31
N ASP A 203 13.65 13.98 3.09
CA ASP A 203 13.05 14.91 4.07
C ASP A 203 11.51 14.91 3.95
N ALA A 204 10.88 13.91 4.56
CA ALA A 204 9.43 13.75 4.52
C ALA A 204 8.72 14.75 5.44
N THR A 205 7.61 15.31 4.97
CA THR A 205 6.66 16.07 5.80
C THR A 205 5.59 15.16 6.34
N THR A 206 5.14 15.41 7.57
CA THR A 206 3.91 14.81 8.08
C THR A 206 2.71 15.64 7.63
N LEU A 207 1.64 14.96 7.20
CA LEU A 207 0.36 15.58 6.93
C LEU A 207 -0.78 14.67 7.37
N PHE A 208 -1.83 15.27 7.88
CA PHE A 208 -3.09 14.56 8.06
C PHE A 208 -4.06 14.82 6.89
N TRP A 209 -4.07 16.04 6.35
CA TRP A 209 -4.92 16.43 5.23
C TRP A 209 -4.11 16.61 3.94
N ALA A 210 -4.28 15.69 2.99
CA ALA A 210 -3.76 15.78 1.65
C ALA A 210 -4.71 16.62 0.79
N GLY A 211 -4.31 17.84 0.46
CA GLY A 211 -5.09 18.73 -0.40
C GLY A 211 -5.09 18.28 -1.86
N VAL A 212 -6.15 18.60 -2.59
CA VAL A 212 -6.19 18.50 -4.06
C VAL A 212 -5.86 19.85 -4.72
N SER A 213 -5.63 19.86 -6.03
CA SER A 213 -5.29 21.08 -6.77
C SER A 213 -6.42 22.12 -6.70
N GLN A 214 -6.13 23.32 -6.20
CA GLN A 214 -7.11 24.42 -6.09
C GLN A 214 -7.70 24.83 -7.44
N HIS A 215 -6.88 24.81 -8.49
CA HIS A 215 -7.35 25.07 -9.85
C HIS A 215 -8.34 24.00 -10.31
N TRP A 216 -8.04 22.72 -10.05
CA TRP A 216 -8.93 21.62 -10.41
C TRP A 216 -10.20 21.61 -9.57
N LEU A 217 -10.15 22.03 -8.31
CA LEU A 217 -11.36 22.25 -7.50
C LEU A 217 -12.25 23.34 -8.09
N LYS A 218 -11.67 24.48 -8.49
CA LYS A 218 -12.43 25.57 -9.11
C LYS A 218 -13.09 25.11 -10.42
N LEU A 219 -12.39 24.31 -11.23
CA LEU A 219 -12.97 23.68 -12.41
C LEU A 219 -14.09 22.71 -12.04
N ALA A 220 -13.89 21.87 -11.04
CA ALA A 220 -14.90 20.93 -10.56
C ALA A 220 -16.16 21.63 -10.03
N SER A 221 -16.05 22.82 -9.43
CA SER A 221 -17.22 23.60 -9.01
C SER A 221 -18.12 24.00 -10.17
N SER A 222 -17.63 24.04 -11.42
CA SER A 222 -18.49 24.26 -12.59
C SER A 222 -19.40 23.07 -12.92
N LEU A 223 -19.17 21.91 -12.29
CA LEU A 223 -20.01 20.71 -12.41
C LEU A 223 -21.19 20.71 -11.43
N GLU A 224 -21.20 21.61 -10.46
CA GLU A 224 -22.35 21.73 -9.55
C GLU A 224 -23.60 22.09 -10.34
N GLY A 225 -24.67 21.32 -10.12
CA GLY A 225 -25.91 21.43 -10.90
C GLY A 225 -26.01 20.48 -12.11
N MET A 226 -24.96 19.69 -12.41
CA MET A 226 -25.04 18.67 -13.45
C MET A 226 -26.13 17.62 -13.17
N GLU A 227 -26.71 17.05 -14.22
CA GLU A 227 -27.69 15.99 -14.09
C GLU A 227 -27.03 14.63 -13.81
N LEU A 228 -27.34 14.10 -12.62
CA LEU A 228 -26.94 12.76 -12.19
C LEU A 228 -28.08 11.76 -12.37
N GLU A 229 -27.72 10.49 -12.56
CA GLU A 229 -28.67 9.39 -12.63
C GLU A 229 -29.29 9.12 -11.27
N LYS A 230 -30.60 8.88 -11.28
CA LYS A 230 -31.41 8.59 -10.10
C LYS A 230 -31.75 7.10 -9.96
N CYS A 231 -31.66 6.35 -11.04
CA CYS A 231 -32.17 4.99 -11.13
C CYS A 231 -31.06 4.00 -11.43
N VAL A 232 -31.03 2.90 -10.68
CA VAL A 232 -30.18 1.74 -10.98
C VAL A 232 -30.74 1.03 -12.22
N ASN A 233 -32.07 0.92 -12.29
CA ASN A 233 -32.82 0.34 -13.40
C ASN A 233 -34.25 0.91 -13.42
N SER A 234 -35.09 0.47 -14.36
CA SER A 234 -36.47 0.96 -14.54
C SER A 234 -37.39 0.78 -13.31
N SER A 235 -37.03 -0.10 -12.39
CA SER A 235 -37.85 -0.47 -11.23
C SER A 235 -37.24 -0.05 -9.89
N LEU A 236 -35.99 0.43 -9.89
CA LEU A 236 -35.27 0.85 -8.69
C LEU A 236 -34.67 2.23 -8.88
N CYS A 237 -35.32 3.22 -8.27
CA CYS A 237 -34.90 4.61 -8.28
C CYS A 237 -34.83 5.17 -6.87
N LEU A 238 -33.87 6.06 -6.64
CA LEU A 238 -33.78 6.82 -5.41
C LEU A 238 -35.04 7.68 -5.22
N PRO A 239 -35.43 8.06 -3.99
CA PRO A 239 -36.57 8.93 -3.79
C PRO A 239 -36.30 10.36 -4.27
N GLN A 240 -35.08 10.86 -4.03
CA GLN A 240 -34.64 12.21 -4.37
C GLN A 240 -33.68 12.23 -5.56
N LYS A 241 -33.54 13.38 -6.23
CA LYS A 241 -32.57 13.56 -7.31
C LYS A 241 -31.18 13.72 -6.68
N PRO A 242 -30.16 12.96 -7.13
CA PRO A 242 -28.81 13.14 -6.62
C PRO A 242 -28.20 14.48 -7.00
N LYS A 243 -27.26 14.94 -6.16
CA LYS A 243 -26.50 16.18 -6.36
C LYS A 243 -25.00 15.92 -6.37
N LEU A 244 -24.26 16.82 -7.01
CA LEU A 244 -22.80 16.91 -6.90
C LEU A 244 -22.43 18.04 -5.94
N VAL A 245 -21.51 17.79 -5.02
CA VAL A 245 -21.02 18.77 -4.04
C VAL A 245 -19.50 18.82 -4.06
N VAL A 246 -18.93 20.02 -4.21
CA VAL A 246 -17.48 20.24 -4.20
C VAL A 246 -17.03 20.83 -2.86
N GLY A 247 -15.85 20.43 -2.39
CA GLY A 247 -15.20 21.10 -1.26
C GLY A 247 -15.40 20.46 0.11
N LEU A 248 -16.03 19.27 0.14
CA LEU A 248 -16.12 18.43 1.35
C LEU A 248 -14.77 17.79 1.69
N LYS A 249 -14.70 17.01 2.77
CA LYS A 249 -13.50 16.24 3.14
C LYS A 249 -13.76 14.74 2.98
N GLY A 250 -12.74 14.00 2.55
CA GLY A 250 -12.77 12.55 2.43
C GLY A 250 -11.90 11.85 3.48
N SER A 251 -12.33 10.66 3.87
CA SER A 251 -11.57 9.69 4.66
C SER A 251 -11.11 8.57 3.73
N THR A 252 -9.91 8.05 3.96
CA THR A 252 -9.42 6.86 3.31
C THR A 252 -8.77 5.94 4.34
N ALA A 253 -9.11 4.66 4.34
CA ALA A 253 -8.44 3.64 5.12
C ALA A 253 -8.61 2.29 4.42
N ASP A 254 -7.79 1.30 4.76
CA ASP A 254 -7.99 -0.10 4.35
C ASP A 254 -9.22 -0.77 5.03
N ILE A 255 -10.30 -0.01 5.22
CA ILE A 255 -11.47 -0.36 6.01
C ILE A 255 -12.73 -0.04 5.21
N PHE A 256 -13.55 -1.05 4.97
CA PHE A 256 -14.94 -0.88 4.57
C PHE A 256 -15.78 -0.54 5.82
N VAL A 257 -16.44 0.62 5.81
CA VAL A 257 -17.17 1.12 6.98
C VAL A 257 -18.64 0.75 6.89
N ASP A 258 -19.06 -0.19 7.72
CA ASP A 258 -20.47 -0.57 7.92
C ASP A 258 -20.86 -0.56 9.42
N ASN A 259 -20.37 0.44 10.15
CA ASN A 259 -20.68 0.64 11.57
C ASN A 259 -21.12 2.09 11.85
N ALA A 260 -22.34 2.27 12.38
CA ALA A 260 -22.90 3.58 12.66
C ALA A 260 -22.09 4.39 13.69
N ALA A 261 -21.59 3.74 14.75
CA ALA A 261 -20.85 4.41 15.81
C ALA A 261 -19.47 4.87 15.36
N TYR A 262 -18.79 4.05 14.56
CA TYR A 262 -17.52 4.39 13.95
C TYR A 262 -17.66 5.48 12.88
N ARG A 263 -18.70 5.38 12.03
CA ARG A 263 -19.06 6.45 11.10
C ARG A 263 -19.26 7.79 11.82
N ASP A 264 -20.08 7.80 12.88
CA ASP A 264 -20.35 8.99 13.66
C ASP A 264 -19.06 9.57 14.30
N PHE A 265 -18.13 8.71 14.70
CA PHE A 265 -16.80 9.13 15.16
C PHE A 265 -16.02 9.82 14.04
N LEU A 266 -15.90 9.20 12.86
CA LEU A 266 -15.17 9.78 11.72
C LEU A 266 -15.71 11.17 11.38
N TYR A 267 -17.03 11.34 11.36
CA TYR A 267 -17.65 12.65 11.15
C TYR A 267 -17.30 13.65 12.26
N LYS A 268 -17.48 13.28 13.53
CA LYS A 268 -17.26 14.20 14.66
C LYS A 268 -15.78 14.58 14.82
N ALA A 269 -14.87 13.64 14.61
CA ALA A 269 -13.44 13.86 14.78
C ALA A 269 -12.83 14.65 13.60
N PHE A 270 -13.25 14.37 12.37
CA PHE A 270 -12.54 14.86 11.17
C PHE A 270 -13.39 15.75 10.25
N GLY A 271 -14.71 15.72 10.39
CA GLY A 271 -15.64 16.44 9.52
C GLY A 271 -15.64 15.91 8.10
N VAL A 272 -15.43 14.60 7.91
CA VAL A 272 -15.46 13.93 6.60
C VAL A 272 -16.90 13.62 6.18
N SER A 273 -17.15 13.61 4.87
CA SER A 273 -18.46 13.25 4.29
C SER A 273 -18.44 11.93 3.54
N SER A 274 -17.26 11.44 3.15
CA SER A 274 -17.10 10.21 2.38
C SER A 274 -15.97 9.37 2.95
N ALA A 275 -16.08 8.04 2.88
CA ALA A 275 -14.99 7.11 3.16
C ALA A 275 -14.77 6.14 1.99
N ASP A 276 -13.52 6.01 1.56
CA ASP A 276 -13.07 5.00 0.59
C ASP A 276 -11.80 4.29 1.05
N MET A 277 -11.20 3.47 0.20
CA MET A 277 -10.01 2.68 0.53
C MET A 277 -8.76 3.05 -0.28
N GLU A 278 -8.82 4.12 -1.10
CA GLU A 278 -7.75 4.41 -2.07
C GLU A 278 -7.39 5.90 -2.22
N SER A 279 -8.30 6.85 -1.97
CA SER A 279 -8.09 8.24 -2.41
C SER A 279 -6.88 8.93 -1.78
N SER A 280 -6.67 8.79 -0.48
CA SER A 280 -5.50 9.40 0.16
C SER A 280 -4.18 8.89 -0.42
N ALA A 281 -4.07 7.58 -0.71
CA ALA A 281 -2.89 6.98 -1.33
C ALA A 281 -2.59 7.59 -2.71
N VAL A 282 -3.62 7.79 -3.54
CA VAL A 282 -3.46 8.45 -4.85
C VAL A 282 -3.06 9.92 -4.67
N THR A 283 -3.68 10.65 -3.74
CA THR A 283 -3.40 12.07 -3.55
C THR A 283 -1.99 12.34 -2.99
N CYS A 284 -1.55 11.55 -2.00
CA CYS A 284 -0.24 11.67 -1.39
C CYS A 284 0.91 11.34 -2.35
N LEU A 285 0.68 10.46 -3.34
CA LEU A 285 1.73 10.03 -4.27
C LEU A 285 1.78 10.81 -5.57
N SER A 286 1.00 11.88 -5.69
CA SER A 286 0.89 12.67 -6.91
C SER A 286 2.23 13.24 -7.40
N ASN A 287 3.28 13.28 -6.57
CA ASN A 287 4.63 13.72 -6.96
C ASN A 287 4.66 15.13 -7.59
N GLY A 288 3.78 16.02 -7.12
CA GLY A 288 3.62 17.38 -7.65
C GLY A 288 2.66 17.50 -8.84
N ILE A 289 2.16 16.37 -9.38
CA ILE A 289 1.15 16.37 -10.43
C ILE A 289 -0.22 16.73 -9.84
N PRO A 290 -1.03 17.58 -10.49
CA PRO A 290 -2.38 17.86 -10.05
C PRO A 290 -3.23 16.59 -9.92
N VAL A 291 -3.94 16.46 -8.81
CA VAL A 291 -4.83 15.34 -8.53
C VAL A 291 -6.20 15.84 -8.09
N ILE A 292 -7.26 15.12 -8.47
CA ILE A 292 -8.61 15.26 -7.92
C ILE A 292 -9.24 13.89 -7.75
N ALA A 293 -10.16 13.76 -6.79
CA ALA A 293 -10.94 12.55 -6.64
C ALA A 293 -12.44 12.83 -6.60
N ILE A 294 -13.20 11.93 -7.22
CA ILE A 294 -14.65 12.02 -7.44
C ILE A 294 -15.29 10.77 -6.84
N ARG A 295 -16.15 10.96 -5.83
CA ARG A 295 -16.67 9.87 -4.98
C ARG A 295 -18.19 9.82 -4.99
N GLY A 296 -18.76 8.70 -5.46
CA GLY A 296 -20.20 8.48 -5.50
C GLY A 296 -20.65 7.78 -4.23
N MET A 297 -21.69 8.29 -3.58
CA MET A 297 -22.23 7.69 -2.35
C MET A 297 -22.98 6.41 -2.68
N SER A 298 -22.42 5.26 -2.29
CA SER A 298 -23.04 3.95 -2.50
C SER A 298 -24.02 3.57 -1.41
N ASP A 299 -23.76 4.01 -0.19
CA ASP A 299 -24.45 3.57 1.02
C ASP A 299 -24.30 4.62 2.13
N LEU A 300 -25.11 4.51 3.18
CA LEU A 300 -24.95 5.21 4.45
C LEU A 300 -24.19 4.29 5.42
N ALA A 301 -22.87 4.43 5.45
CA ALA A 301 -21.92 3.59 6.17
C ALA A 301 -22.45 3.14 7.56
N GLY A 302 -22.97 1.92 7.64
CA GLY A 302 -23.50 1.32 8.86
C GLY A 302 -24.77 1.91 9.46
N GLY A 303 -25.44 2.91 8.88
CA GLY A 303 -26.66 3.47 9.47
C GLY A 303 -27.90 3.44 8.60
N GLN A 304 -27.85 2.76 7.46
CA GLN A 304 -29.10 2.24 6.88
C GLN A 304 -29.70 1.13 7.76
N SER A 305 -31.00 0.90 7.59
CA SER A 305 -31.66 -0.28 8.16
C SER A 305 -31.37 -1.52 7.32
N GLY A 306 -31.01 -2.63 7.97
CA GLY A 306 -30.77 -3.91 7.29
C GLY A 306 -29.34 -4.02 6.75
N GLU A 307 -29.19 -4.72 5.62
CA GLU A 307 -27.90 -4.96 4.97
C GLU A 307 -27.33 -3.68 4.34
N ASN A 308 -26.02 -3.67 4.10
CA ASN A 308 -25.36 -2.54 3.50
C ASN A 308 -25.87 -2.29 2.07
N ALA A 309 -26.13 -1.02 1.74
CA ALA A 309 -26.77 -0.65 0.48
C ALA A 309 -25.82 -0.64 -0.74
N MET A 310 -24.52 -0.87 -0.53
CA MET A 310 -23.47 -0.86 -1.57
C MET A 310 -23.76 -1.85 -2.70
N ASP A 311 -24.20 -3.07 -2.40
CA ASP A 311 -24.51 -4.07 -3.43
C ASP A 311 -25.69 -3.65 -4.31
N THR A 312 -26.59 -2.82 -3.76
CA THR A 312 -27.78 -2.32 -4.45
C THR A 312 -27.47 -1.07 -5.29
N TYR A 313 -26.78 -0.09 -4.72
CA TYR A 313 -26.60 1.24 -5.33
C TYR A 313 -25.18 1.55 -5.77
N GLY A 314 -24.20 0.66 -5.54
CA GLY A 314 -22.81 0.87 -5.92
C GLY A 314 -22.60 1.09 -7.42
N SER A 315 -23.41 0.45 -8.26
CA SER A 315 -23.39 0.68 -9.71
C SER A 315 -23.91 2.06 -10.12
N LEU A 316 -24.91 2.58 -9.42
CA LEU A 316 -25.43 3.93 -9.62
C LEU A 316 -24.42 5.00 -9.18
N ALA A 317 -23.83 4.81 -8.00
CA ALA A 317 -22.76 5.66 -7.49
C ALA A 317 -21.59 5.74 -8.47
N ALA A 318 -21.14 4.60 -8.99
CA ALA A 318 -20.08 4.53 -9.99
C ALA A 318 -20.46 5.18 -11.33
N LEU A 319 -21.71 5.04 -11.77
CA LEU A 319 -22.19 5.69 -12.99
C LEU A 319 -22.19 7.22 -12.85
N ASN A 320 -22.64 7.73 -11.70
CA ASN A 320 -22.65 9.16 -11.43
C ASN A 320 -21.24 9.75 -11.37
N THR A 321 -20.26 9.04 -10.80
CA THR A 321 -18.86 9.49 -10.87
C THR A 321 -18.25 9.38 -12.25
N ALA A 322 -18.59 8.36 -13.03
CA ALA A 322 -18.15 8.25 -14.42
C ALA A 322 -18.64 9.44 -15.27
N LYS A 323 -19.90 9.86 -15.10
CA LYS A 323 -20.46 11.06 -15.73
C LYS A 323 -19.74 12.33 -15.31
N ALA A 324 -19.50 12.51 -14.01
CA ALA A 324 -18.78 13.67 -13.49
C ALA A 324 -17.31 13.71 -13.98
N ASN A 325 -16.65 12.54 -14.07
CA ASN A 325 -15.30 12.39 -14.59
C ASN A 325 -15.21 12.84 -16.06
N ALA A 326 -16.20 12.48 -16.88
CA ALA A 326 -16.26 12.89 -18.27
C ALA A 326 -16.35 14.43 -18.43
N MET A 327 -16.83 15.14 -17.40
CA MET A 327 -17.11 16.57 -17.46
C MET A 327 -16.05 17.48 -16.80
N VAL A 328 -15.04 16.94 -16.07
CA VAL A 328 -13.92 17.78 -15.59
C VAL A 328 -13.26 18.43 -16.83
N PRO A 329 -13.35 19.76 -17.03
CA PRO A 329 -13.58 20.35 -18.37
C PRO A 329 -12.36 20.26 -19.29
N GLY A 330 -12.49 20.24 -20.62
CA GLY A 330 -13.63 20.67 -21.42
C GLY A 330 -13.53 22.13 -21.92
N SER A 331 -12.55 22.94 -21.46
CA SER A 331 -12.24 24.21 -22.11
C SER A 331 -10.95 24.12 -22.95
N SER A 332 -10.90 24.91 -24.01
CA SER A 332 -9.69 25.26 -24.78
C SER A 332 -8.51 25.69 -23.90
N ASP A 333 -8.75 25.98 -22.62
CA ASP A 333 -7.73 26.42 -21.67
C ASP A 333 -6.78 25.30 -21.26
N PHE A 334 -7.09 24.01 -21.43
CA PHE A 334 -6.12 22.97 -21.04
C PHE A 334 -4.83 23.02 -21.90
N CYS A 335 -4.93 23.45 -23.16
CA CYS A 335 -3.76 23.68 -24.02
C CYS A 335 -3.17 25.08 -23.83
N ALA A 336 -4.00 26.12 -23.66
CA ALA A 336 -3.52 27.49 -23.42
C ALA A 336 -2.80 27.61 -22.05
N VAL A 337 -3.30 26.92 -21.04
CA VAL A 337 -2.72 26.84 -19.69
C VAL A 337 -1.55 25.85 -19.64
N SER A 338 -1.51 24.81 -20.47
CA SER A 338 -0.25 24.04 -20.64
C SER A 338 0.87 24.92 -21.23
N ALA A 339 0.54 25.92 -22.04
CA ALA A 339 1.50 26.87 -22.60
C ALA A 339 1.85 28.00 -21.61
N GLU A 340 0.89 28.49 -20.80
CA GLU A 340 1.14 29.54 -19.79
C GLU A 340 1.75 29.02 -18.47
N ILE A 341 1.42 27.80 -18.02
CA ILE A 341 2.06 27.14 -16.86
C ILE A 341 3.43 26.56 -17.22
N MET A 342 3.68 26.22 -18.50
CA MET A 342 5.05 25.98 -18.97
C MET A 342 5.95 27.22 -18.88
N GLN A 343 5.40 28.42 -18.61
CA GLN A 343 6.17 29.66 -18.46
C GLN A 343 6.36 30.16 -17.02
N VAL A 344 5.92 29.45 -15.98
CA VAL A 344 6.30 29.79 -14.61
C VAL A 344 7.40 28.83 -14.17
N SER A 345 8.65 29.28 -14.28
CA SER A 345 9.99 28.76 -13.89
C SER A 345 10.21 27.38 -13.22
N CYS A 346 9.20 26.70 -12.68
CA CYS A 346 9.24 25.38 -12.04
C CYS A 346 9.17 24.19 -13.03
N GLY A 347 8.37 24.29 -14.10
CA GLY A 347 8.16 23.17 -15.04
C GLY A 347 9.37 22.79 -15.91
N ILE A 348 10.20 23.78 -16.26
CA ILE A 348 11.46 23.55 -17.00
C ILE A 348 12.49 22.88 -16.07
N PHE A 349 12.56 23.30 -14.81
CA PHE A 349 13.47 22.74 -13.82
C PHE A 349 13.13 21.27 -13.51
N GLU A 350 11.85 20.95 -13.26
CA GLU A 350 11.42 19.57 -13.00
C GLU A 350 11.60 18.64 -14.22
N GLN A 351 11.30 19.10 -15.44
CA GLN A 351 11.57 18.33 -16.65
C GLN A 351 13.07 18.11 -16.87
N MET A 352 13.92 19.12 -16.62
CA MET A 352 15.38 18.99 -16.70
C MET A 352 15.94 18.04 -15.65
N VAL A 353 15.43 18.09 -14.40
CA VAL A 353 15.78 17.16 -13.32
C VAL A 353 15.37 15.74 -13.70
N LYS A 354 14.14 15.54 -14.21
CA LYS A 354 13.65 14.24 -14.69
C LYS A 354 14.52 13.70 -15.84
N LEU A 355 14.86 14.53 -16.84
CA LEU A 355 15.75 14.17 -17.95
C LEU A 355 17.16 13.79 -17.49
N LYS A 356 17.73 14.55 -16.55
CA LYS A 356 19.05 14.28 -15.97
C LYS A 356 19.04 12.95 -15.21
N SER A 357 18.06 12.74 -14.33
CA SER A 357 17.88 11.48 -13.60
C SER A 357 17.68 10.30 -14.55
N LEU A 358 16.89 10.44 -15.61
CA LEU A 358 16.68 9.39 -16.63
C LEU A 358 17.97 8.99 -17.35
N ASN A 359 18.87 9.94 -17.64
CA ASN A 359 20.16 9.61 -18.25
C ASN A 359 21.09 8.88 -17.27
N ILE A 360 21.13 9.31 -16.01
CA ILE A 360 21.87 8.60 -14.97
C ILE A 360 21.32 7.17 -14.80
N ILE A 361 19.99 7.00 -14.74
CA ILE A 361 19.33 5.70 -14.62
C ILE A 361 19.67 4.79 -15.79
N LYS A 362 19.71 5.29 -17.03
CA LYS A 362 20.16 4.51 -18.20
C LYS A 362 21.59 4.01 -18.00
N GLU A 363 22.49 4.84 -17.49
CA GLU A 363 23.88 4.43 -17.21
C GLU A 363 23.99 3.44 -16.06
N VAL A 364 23.22 3.62 -14.99
CA VAL A 364 23.11 2.68 -13.87
C VAL A 364 22.61 1.33 -14.39
N ASN A 365 21.52 1.30 -15.15
CA ASN A 365 20.94 0.05 -15.67
C ASN A 365 21.85 -0.66 -16.67
N ARG A 366 22.71 0.04 -17.43
CA ARG A 366 23.76 -0.60 -18.26
C ARG A 366 24.77 -1.38 -17.43
N LYS A 367 25.00 -0.99 -16.18
CA LYS A 367 25.86 -1.71 -15.23
C LYS A 367 25.09 -2.74 -14.41
N GLY A 368 23.78 -2.88 -14.57
CA GLY A 368 22.95 -3.82 -13.81
C GLY A 368 23.25 -5.30 -14.08
N PRO A 369 22.43 -6.22 -13.52
CA PRO A 369 21.29 -5.94 -12.65
C PRO A 369 21.73 -5.74 -11.18
N TYR A 370 20.79 -5.31 -10.33
CA TYR A 370 21.00 -4.96 -8.92
C TYR A 370 20.04 -5.71 -7.99
N VAL A 371 20.46 -5.97 -6.75
CA VAL A 371 19.54 -6.35 -5.67
C VAL A 371 18.97 -5.08 -5.05
N GLY A 372 17.64 -4.98 -4.94
CA GLY A 372 16.98 -3.86 -4.27
C GLY A 372 16.98 -4.03 -2.76
N LEU A 373 17.33 -2.99 -2.03
CA LEU A 373 17.35 -2.93 -0.56
C LEU A 373 16.39 -1.84 -0.09
N ILE A 374 15.45 -2.19 0.79
CA ILE A 374 14.42 -1.26 1.27
C ILE A 374 14.38 -1.26 2.80
N THR A 375 14.61 -0.09 3.40
CA THR A 375 14.29 0.18 4.82
C THR A 375 13.23 1.26 4.92
N VAL A 376 12.74 1.54 6.12
CA VAL A 376 11.58 2.39 6.36
C VAL A 376 11.98 3.80 6.79
N TYR A 377 12.76 3.93 7.85
CA TYR A 377 12.96 5.20 8.56
C TYR A 377 14.40 5.36 9.11
N PRO A 378 14.80 6.55 9.61
CA PRO A 378 16.22 6.88 9.86
C PRO A 378 17.01 5.91 10.75
N PRO A 379 16.49 5.39 11.88
CA PRO A 379 17.22 4.43 12.72
C PRO A 379 17.65 3.14 12.00
N GLU A 380 16.80 2.61 11.11
CA GLU A 380 17.14 1.44 10.29
C GLU A 380 18.21 1.77 9.24
N GLU A 381 18.06 2.92 8.57
CA GLU A 381 19.04 3.43 7.62
C GLU A 381 20.41 3.63 8.29
N ASN A 382 20.41 4.26 9.45
CA ASN A 382 21.61 4.54 10.25
C ASN A 382 22.30 3.24 10.67
N ALA A 383 21.55 2.25 11.14
CA ALA A 383 22.09 0.94 11.49
C ALA A 383 22.74 0.23 10.30
N PHE A 384 22.10 0.28 9.12
CA PHE A 384 22.65 -0.29 7.90
C PHE A 384 23.95 0.39 7.47
N PHE A 385 24.00 1.71 7.40
CA PHE A 385 25.21 2.42 6.98
C PHE A 385 26.32 2.38 8.03
N ALA A 386 25.98 2.31 9.31
CA ALA A 386 26.96 2.14 10.40
C ALA A 386 27.73 0.81 10.30
N SER A 387 27.15 -0.22 9.65
CA SER A 387 27.87 -1.48 9.35
C SER A 387 29.07 -1.30 8.42
N LYS A 388 29.15 -0.17 7.69
CA LYS A 388 30.17 0.14 6.67
C LYS A 388 30.24 -0.87 5.52
N ALA A 389 29.26 -1.77 5.40
CA ALA A 389 29.19 -2.80 4.38
C ALA A 389 28.83 -2.23 3.00
N PHE A 390 28.04 -1.15 2.94
CA PHE A 390 27.69 -0.47 1.71
C PHE A 390 28.86 0.35 1.18
N LYS A 391 29.22 0.11 -0.09
CA LYS A 391 30.23 0.87 -0.84
C LYS A 391 29.53 1.59 -2.00
N PRO A 392 29.44 2.93 -1.99
CA PRO A 392 28.79 3.69 -3.07
C PRO A 392 29.45 3.47 -4.44
N ASP A 393 28.69 3.57 -5.54
CA ASP A 393 29.26 3.63 -6.89
C ASP A 393 30.06 4.92 -7.06
N GLY A 394 31.26 4.81 -7.66
CA GLY A 394 32.17 5.94 -7.78
C GLY A 394 31.74 7.02 -8.79
N LYS A 395 30.83 6.70 -9.73
CA LYS A 395 30.32 7.67 -10.72
C LYS A 395 28.95 8.19 -10.32
N HIS A 396 28.04 7.30 -9.96
CA HIS A 396 26.65 7.61 -9.65
C HIS A 396 26.28 7.06 -8.27
N PRO A 397 26.71 7.69 -7.16
CA PRO A 397 26.48 7.17 -5.81
C PRO A 397 25.00 7.16 -5.42
N PHE A 398 24.17 7.98 -6.06
CA PHE A 398 22.73 8.00 -5.87
C PHE A 398 22.00 8.62 -7.07
N VAL A 399 20.68 8.41 -7.10
CA VAL A 399 19.71 9.11 -7.95
C VAL A 399 18.54 9.52 -7.07
N ASP A 400 18.14 10.79 -7.15
CA ASP A 400 17.00 11.31 -6.39
C ASP A 400 15.74 11.31 -7.29
N LEU A 401 14.65 10.71 -6.79
CA LEU A 401 13.38 10.51 -7.50
C LEU A 401 12.23 10.68 -6.51
N SER A 402 11.18 11.43 -6.87
CA SER A 402 9.96 11.59 -6.06
C SER A 402 10.22 11.89 -4.57
N GLY A 403 11.16 12.80 -4.30
CA GLY A 403 11.56 13.18 -2.94
C GLY A 403 12.35 12.12 -2.18
N ARG A 404 12.78 11.03 -2.82
CA ARG A 404 13.55 9.93 -2.22
C ARG A 404 14.91 9.77 -2.87
N ARG A 405 15.89 9.32 -2.08
CA ARG A 405 17.25 9.04 -2.53
C ARG A 405 17.47 7.54 -2.74
N PHE A 406 17.65 7.14 -3.99
CA PHE A 406 18.06 5.79 -4.37
C PHE A 406 19.58 5.73 -4.44
N ARG A 407 20.21 5.05 -3.49
CA ARG A 407 21.68 4.93 -3.40
C ARG A 407 22.16 3.73 -4.19
N VAL A 408 23.10 3.94 -5.10
CA VAL A 408 23.66 2.88 -5.96
C VAL A 408 25.02 2.48 -5.41
N GLY A 409 25.27 1.18 -5.27
CA GLY A 409 26.54 0.72 -4.72
C GLY A 409 26.70 -0.79 -4.71
N LYS A 410 27.52 -1.26 -3.77
CA LYS A 410 27.78 -2.67 -3.53
C LYS A 410 27.73 -3.02 -2.05
N VAL A 411 27.29 -4.23 -1.74
CA VAL A 411 27.42 -4.88 -0.42
C VAL A 411 27.99 -6.27 -0.66
N GLN A 412 29.04 -6.66 0.07
CA GLN A 412 29.73 -7.95 -0.15
C GLN A 412 30.10 -8.19 -1.64
N GLY A 413 30.50 -7.12 -2.34
CA GLY A 413 30.82 -7.16 -3.78
C GLY A 413 29.61 -7.26 -4.73
N LYS A 414 28.41 -7.56 -4.24
CA LYS A 414 27.17 -7.63 -5.02
C LYS A 414 26.59 -6.24 -5.25
N LYS A 415 26.11 -5.97 -6.47
CA LYS A 415 25.53 -4.68 -6.86
C LYS A 415 24.17 -4.51 -6.19
N VAL A 416 23.96 -3.37 -5.54
CA VAL A 416 22.71 -3.07 -4.81
C VAL A 416 22.20 -1.67 -5.13
N ILE A 417 20.88 -1.49 -5.04
CA ILE A 417 20.22 -0.19 -4.99
C ILE A 417 19.44 -0.13 -3.69
N TYR A 418 19.72 0.89 -2.88
CA TYR A 418 19.10 1.08 -1.58
C TYR A 418 18.13 2.27 -1.60
N VAL A 419 16.98 2.16 -0.93
CA VAL A 419 16.08 3.29 -0.67
C VAL A 419 15.49 3.21 0.74
N ARG A 420 15.26 4.39 1.34
CA ARG A 420 14.41 4.56 2.53
C ARG A 420 12.99 4.90 2.07
N CYS A 421 12.02 4.02 2.29
CA CYS A 421 10.68 4.18 1.71
C CYS A 421 9.81 5.22 2.43
N GLY A 422 9.98 5.39 3.74
CA GLY A 422 9.03 6.08 4.62
C GLY A 422 8.06 5.12 5.29
N VAL A 423 7.48 5.57 6.40
CA VAL A 423 6.54 4.79 7.23
C VAL A 423 5.21 4.58 6.49
N GLY A 424 4.61 3.42 6.68
CA GLY A 424 3.28 3.07 6.17
C GLY A 424 3.29 2.40 4.81
N MET A 425 2.23 1.64 4.55
CA MET A 425 2.13 0.77 3.38
C MET A 425 2.06 1.52 2.05
N VAL A 426 1.51 2.75 2.04
CA VAL A 426 1.48 3.62 0.84
C VAL A 426 2.90 3.96 0.38
N ASN A 427 3.73 4.41 1.32
CA ASN A 427 5.12 4.78 1.06
C ASN A 427 5.97 3.57 0.67
N ALA A 428 5.77 2.43 1.34
CA ALA A 428 6.43 1.18 1.03
C ALA A 428 6.09 0.67 -0.38
N ALA A 429 4.80 0.67 -0.75
CA ALA A 429 4.35 0.26 -2.09
C ALA A 429 4.90 1.17 -3.18
N ALA A 430 4.84 2.50 -2.98
CA ALA A 430 5.37 3.47 -3.93
C ALA A 430 6.88 3.33 -4.13
N ALA A 431 7.68 3.33 -3.07
CA ALA A 431 9.14 3.22 -3.19
C ALA A 431 9.56 1.89 -3.84
N THR A 432 8.88 0.79 -3.50
CA THR A 432 9.10 -0.53 -4.12
C THR A 432 8.77 -0.48 -5.61
N GLN A 433 7.59 0.05 -5.97
CA GLN A 433 7.16 0.13 -7.36
C GLN A 433 8.12 0.99 -8.20
N GLN A 434 8.49 2.17 -7.70
CA GLN A 434 9.43 3.06 -8.38
C GLN A 434 10.80 2.41 -8.56
N MET A 435 11.28 1.63 -7.58
CA MET A 435 12.52 0.87 -7.74
C MET A 435 12.44 -0.13 -8.91
N LEU A 436 11.34 -0.87 -9.01
CA LEU A 436 11.14 -1.93 -10.01
C LEU A 436 10.91 -1.38 -11.41
N ASP A 437 10.28 -0.20 -11.53
CA ASP A 437 10.04 0.48 -12.80
C ASP A 437 11.31 1.13 -13.32
N MET A 438 12.06 1.82 -12.46
CA MET A 438 13.18 2.65 -12.88
C MET A 438 14.50 1.89 -13.02
N PHE A 439 14.72 0.84 -12.23
CA PHE A 439 16.00 0.13 -12.19
C PHE A 439 15.94 -1.32 -12.72
N ASP A 440 17.10 -1.83 -13.15
CA ASP A 440 17.27 -3.25 -13.50
C ASP A 440 17.51 -4.09 -12.24
N ILE A 441 16.42 -4.59 -11.64
CA ILE A 441 16.42 -5.28 -10.35
C ILE A 441 16.33 -6.81 -10.53
N THR A 442 17.00 -7.59 -9.68
CA THR A 442 16.89 -9.06 -9.62
C THR A 442 15.93 -9.57 -8.55
N GLY A 443 15.71 -8.79 -7.49
CA GLY A 443 14.84 -9.10 -6.36
C GLY A 443 14.95 -8.05 -5.25
N ILE A 444 14.09 -8.12 -4.25
CA ILE A 444 13.97 -7.15 -3.17
C ILE A 444 14.29 -7.76 -1.81
N VAL A 445 15.22 -7.17 -1.07
CA VAL A 445 15.44 -7.43 0.35
C VAL A 445 14.87 -6.26 1.13
N HIS A 446 13.78 -6.52 1.85
CA HIS A 446 13.21 -5.57 2.77
C HIS A 446 13.67 -5.88 4.19
N PHE A 447 14.07 -4.86 4.95
CA PHE A 447 14.54 -5.09 6.30
C PHE A 447 14.36 -3.87 7.18
N GLY A 448 14.34 -4.12 8.48
CA GLY A 448 14.05 -3.12 9.47
C GLY A 448 13.71 -3.75 10.81
N ILE A 449 12.92 -3.05 11.61
CA ILE A 449 12.41 -3.55 12.88
C ILE A 449 10.94 -3.96 12.80
N ALA A 450 10.46 -4.69 13.80
CA ALA A 450 9.07 -5.10 13.97
C ALA A 450 8.75 -5.32 15.46
N GLY A 451 7.47 -5.26 15.83
CA GLY A 451 6.99 -5.64 17.16
C GLY A 451 6.87 -7.16 17.30
N ASN A 452 7.20 -7.71 18.47
CA ASN A 452 7.10 -9.14 18.75
C ASN A 452 5.71 -9.52 19.29
N VAL A 453 5.05 -10.45 18.60
CA VAL A 453 3.74 -11.00 19.04
C VAL A 453 3.83 -12.46 19.47
N ASP A 454 4.97 -13.13 19.29
CA ASP A 454 5.19 -14.52 19.68
C ASP A 454 6.05 -14.62 20.95
N ASN A 455 5.52 -15.28 21.97
CA ASN A 455 6.19 -15.46 23.27
C ASN A 455 7.41 -16.41 23.20
N SER A 456 7.62 -17.12 22.08
CA SER A 456 8.82 -17.94 21.84
C SER A 456 10.02 -17.13 21.34
N MET A 457 9.80 -15.85 21.03
CA MET A 457 10.77 -14.89 20.53
C MET A 457 10.98 -13.76 21.57
N SER A 458 12.13 -13.09 21.49
CA SER A 458 12.53 -12.03 22.42
C SER A 458 12.92 -10.75 21.69
N ILE A 459 12.90 -9.61 22.40
CA ILE A 459 13.48 -8.36 21.89
C ILE A 459 14.94 -8.61 21.49
N GLY A 460 15.35 -8.06 20.35
CA GLY A 460 16.67 -8.22 19.75
C GLY A 460 16.80 -9.41 18.81
N ASP A 461 15.89 -10.39 18.87
CA ASP A 461 15.86 -11.51 17.92
C ASP A 461 15.60 -11.00 16.50
N VAL A 462 16.02 -11.79 15.51
CA VAL A 462 15.73 -11.54 14.10
C VAL A 462 14.79 -12.62 13.58
N THR A 463 13.72 -12.22 12.92
CA THR A 463 12.78 -13.13 12.24
C THR A 463 12.85 -12.92 10.74
N ILE A 464 12.80 -14.04 10.00
CA ILE A 464 12.66 -14.07 8.55
C ILE A 464 11.37 -14.87 8.24
N PRO A 465 10.21 -14.19 8.18
CA PRO A 465 8.96 -14.90 7.96
C PRO A 465 8.89 -15.51 6.56
N LYS A 466 8.23 -16.68 6.43
CA LYS A 466 7.97 -17.32 5.13
C LYS A 466 6.78 -16.73 4.38
N GLN A 467 5.91 -16.03 5.08
CA GLN A 467 4.71 -15.42 4.52
C GLN A 467 4.23 -14.25 5.39
N PHE A 468 3.54 -13.30 4.76
CA PHE A 468 2.96 -12.13 5.39
C PHE A 468 1.46 -12.05 5.16
N ALA A 469 0.70 -11.67 6.18
CA ALA A 469 -0.70 -11.29 6.06
C ALA A 469 -0.88 -9.77 6.13
N HIS A 470 -1.78 -9.24 5.31
CA HIS A 470 -2.29 -7.88 5.49
C HIS A 470 -3.40 -7.94 6.55
N THR A 471 -3.09 -7.60 7.80
CA THR A 471 -4.05 -7.63 8.93
C THR A 471 -4.77 -6.30 9.12
N GLY A 472 -4.82 -5.47 8.08
CA GLY A 472 -5.43 -4.14 8.07
C GLY A 472 -6.61 -3.98 7.09
N ILE A 473 -6.89 -4.97 6.23
CA ILE A 473 -8.08 -4.98 5.36
C ILE A 473 -9.29 -5.43 6.18
N TRP A 474 -10.15 -4.49 6.56
CA TRP A 474 -11.26 -4.77 7.46
C TRP A 474 -12.63 -4.44 6.87
N ASP A 475 -13.60 -5.29 7.20
CA ASP A 475 -15.02 -4.94 7.18
C ASP A 475 -15.41 -4.54 8.62
N TRP A 476 -15.62 -3.25 8.87
CA TRP A 476 -15.98 -2.75 10.20
C TRP A 476 -17.50 -2.69 10.34
N LEU A 477 -18.07 -3.66 11.03
CA LEU A 477 -19.49 -3.95 11.07
C LEU A 477 -20.17 -3.45 12.34
N ASN A 478 -21.47 -3.19 12.25
CA ASN A 478 -22.35 -3.01 13.40
C ASN A 478 -22.32 -4.21 14.36
N PRO A 479 -22.73 -4.04 15.65
CA PRO A 479 -22.73 -5.14 16.63
C PRO A 479 -23.53 -6.38 16.21
N ASN A 480 -24.61 -6.15 15.48
CA ASN A 480 -25.53 -7.12 14.91
C ASN A 480 -25.31 -7.32 13.39
N GLY A 481 -24.23 -6.78 12.83
CA GLY A 481 -23.80 -7.05 11.47
C GLY A 481 -23.41 -8.52 11.31
N THR A 482 -23.69 -9.07 10.14
CA THR A 482 -23.26 -10.43 9.78
C THR A 482 -21.96 -10.33 9.03
N LEU A 483 -20.95 -11.10 9.44
CA LEU A 483 -19.71 -11.18 8.69
C LEU A 483 -19.96 -11.70 7.27
N PRO A 484 -19.36 -11.08 6.25
CA PRO A 484 -19.24 -11.69 4.93
C PRO A 484 -18.71 -13.12 5.03
N ALA A 485 -19.29 -14.05 4.27
CA ALA A 485 -18.92 -15.47 4.32
C ALA A 485 -17.45 -15.75 3.94
N ASN A 486 -16.81 -14.80 3.27
CA ASN A 486 -15.41 -14.83 2.86
C ASN A 486 -14.45 -14.24 3.91
N ASP A 487 -14.92 -13.68 5.02
CA ASP A 487 -13.99 -13.17 6.03
C ASP A 487 -13.28 -14.30 6.77
N ILE A 488 -12.03 -14.02 7.13
CA ILE A 488 -11.06 -15.01 7.61
C ILE A 488 -11.16 -15.18 9.12
N ALA A 489 -11.45 -14.09 9.82
CA ALA A 489 -11.64 -14.06 11.26
C ALA A 489 -12.48 -12.85 11.68
N GLU A 490 -12.92 -12.89 12.93
CA GLU A 490 -13.68 -11.82 13.60
C GLU A 490 -12.89 -11.29 14.79
N LEU A 491 -12.87 -9.98 14.97
CA LEU A 491 -12.57 -9.33 16.24
C LEU A 491 -13.83 -8.62 16.74
N ASP A 492 -14.49 -9.20 17.74
CA ASP A 492 -15.63 -8.57 18.43
C ASP A 492 -15.13 -7.67 19.55
N PHE A 493 -15.42 -6.36 19.46
CA PHE A 493 -15.03 -5.40 20.49
C PHE A 493 -15.71 -5.68 21.84
N GLY A 494 -16.94 -6.22 21.84
CA GLY A 494 -17.69 -6.53 23.06
C GLY A 494 -17.00 -7.60 23.91
N SER A 495 -16.33 -8.57 23.27
CA SER A 495 -15.59 -9.65 23.92
C SER A 495 -14.40 -9.20 24.79
N TYR A 496 -14.00 -7.93 24.69
CA TYR A 496 -12.90 -7.32 25.46
C TYR A 496 -13.36 -6.40 26.58
N ASN A 497 -14.67 -6.36 26.89
CA ASN A 497 -15.22 -5.59 27.99
C ASN A 497 -14.87 -6.21 29.36
N VAL A 498 -14.54 -5.35 30.33
CA VAL A 498 -14.19 -5.72 31.71
C VAL A 498 -14.99 -4.84 32.69
N PRO A 499 -15.69 -5.44 33.67
CA PRO A 499 -15.82 -6.88 33.93
C PRO A 499 -16.51 -7.62 32.78
N LYS A 500 -16.13 -8.89 32.56
CA LYS A 500 -16.77 -9.74 31.54
C LYS A 500 -18.25 -9.91 31.91
N GLY A 501 -19.14 -9.55 30.99
CA GLY A 501 -20.58 -9.71 31.10
C GLY A 501 -21.21 -9.67 29.71
N ASP A 502 -22.54 -9.58 29.63
CA ASP A 502 -23.29 -9.55 28.35
C ASP A 502 -23.22 -8.19 27.62
N GLY A 503 -22.22 -7.36 27.96
CA GLY A 503 -22.14 -5.98 27.52
C GLY A 503 -21.74 -5.87 26.05
N MET A 504 -22.62 -5.31 25.23
CA MET A 504 -22.32 -4.95 23.84
C MET A 504 -21.29 -3.80 23.78
N ASN A 505 -20.55 -3.70 22.68
CA ASN A 505 -19.82 -2.49 22.32
C ASN A 505 -20.36 -1.96 21.00
N LEU A 506 -20.70 -0.66 20.93
CA LEU A 506 -21.29 -0.06 19.73
C LEU A 506 -20.33 -0.02 18.52
N LEU A 507 -19.01 -0.15 18.73
CA LEU A 507 -18.03 -0.35 17.66
C LEU A 507 -18.12 -1.74 17.03
N GLY A 508 -18.95 -2.64 17.58
CA GLY A 508 -19.35 -3.89 16.94
C GLY A 508 -18.18 -4.83 16.70
N LYS A 509 -17.98 -5.20 15.43
CA LYS A 509 -17.08 -6.26 15.00
C LYS A 509 -16.20 -5.81 13.85
N ILE A 510 -15.00 -6.38 13.76
CA ILE A 510 -14.14 -6.30 12.58
C ILE A 510 -14.08 -7.68 11.94
N GLY A 511 -14.43 -7.75 10.66
CA GLY A 511 -14.12 -8.87 9.78
C GLY A 511 -12.79 -8.65 9.06
N TYR A 512 -11.96 -9.69 8.97
CA TYR A 512 -10.68 -9.62 8.27
C TYR A 512 -10.82 -10.19 6.87
N SER A 513 -10.64 -9.33 5.87
CA SER A 513 -10.87 -9.69 4.48
C SER A 513 -9.58 -9.96 3.70
N TYR A 514 -9.75 -10.32 2.42
CA TYR A 514 -8.64 -10.59 1.51
C TYR A 514 -8.17 -9.33 0.78
N GLU A 515 -6.87 -9.24 0.57
CA GLU A 515 -6.29 -8.28 -0.39
C GLU A 515 -6.52 -8.76 -1.83
N GLN A 516 -6.56 -7.82 -2.79
CA GLN A 516 -6.62 -8.15 -4.23
C GLN A 516 -5.22 -8.26 -4.85
N PHE A 517 -4.81 -9.48 -5.19
CA PHE A 517 -3.52 -9.74 -5.86
C PHE A 517 -3.62 -9.82 -7.38
N PHE A 518 -2.71 -9.12 -8.06
CA PHE A 518 -2.62 -9.09 -9.52
C PHE A 518 -1.28 -9.66 -9.96
N SER A 519 -1.32 -10.85 -10.57
CA SER A 519 -0.12 -11.53 -11.03
C SER A 519 0.27 -11.08 -12.45
N LYS A 520 1.54 -10.70 -12.64
CA LYS A 520 2.11 -10.45 -13.98
C LYS A 520 2.07 -11.65 -14.92
N SER A 521 2.08 -12.88 -14.39
CA SER A 521 1.94 -14.11 -15.20
C SER A 521 0.47 -14.49 -15.45
N GLY A 522 -0.47 -13.87 -14.74
CA GLY A 522 -1.90 -14.10 -14.90
C GLY A 522 -2.54 -13.30 -16.03
N LYS A 523 -3.85 -13.44 -16.17
CA LYS A 523 -4.65 -12.60 -17.06
C LYS A 523 -4.70 -11.15 -16.50
N PRO A 524 -4.42 -10.12 -17.30
CA PRO A 524 -4.50 -8.73 -16.86
C PRO A 524 -5.87 -8.38 -16.27
N ASN A 525 -5.86 -7.57 -15.21
CA ASN A 525 -7.02 -7.16 -14.42
C ASN A 525 -7.75 -8.32 -13.71
N THR A 526 -7.18 -9.52 -13.59
CA THR A 526 -7.77 -10.60 -12.79
C THR A 526 -7.20 -10.59 -11.37
N ALA A 527 -8.00 -10.09 -10.41
CA ALA A 527 -7.67 -10.12 -9.00
C ALA A 527 -7.78 -11.54 -8.45
N ILE A 528 -6.84 -11.93 -7.60
CA ILE A 528 -6.82 -13.17 -6.84
C ILE A 528 -6.91 -12.78 -5.36
N PRO A 529 -7.89 -13.30 -4.59
CA PRO A 529 -7.92 -13.07 -3.15
C PRO A 529 -6.64 -13.57 -2.49
N LEU A 530 -5.97 -12.71 -1.73
CA LEU A 530 -4.70 -13.01 -1.08
C LEU A 530 -4.75 -12.60 0.37
N PHE A 531 -4.61 -13.59 1.25
CA PHE A 531 -4.35 -13.31 2.67
C PHE A 531 -2.87 -13.53 2.98
N TRP A 532 -2.34 -14.70 2.65
CA TRP A 532 -0.92 -15.03 2.87
C TRP A 532 -0.07 -14.81 1.62
N ALA A 533 0.65 -13.70 1.57
CA ALA A 533 1.67 -13.46 0.55
C ALA A 533 2.94 -14.27 0.86
N GLN A 534 3.32 -15.18 -0.04
CA GLN A 534 4.45 -16.09 0.15
C GLN A 534 5.79 -15.41 -0.21
N ILE A 535 6.78 -15.54 0.68
CA ILE A 535 8.17 -15.17 0.40
C ILE A 535 8.79 -16.15 -0.60
N SER A 536 9.81 -15.70 -1.34
CA SER A 536 10.46 -16.51 -2.36
C SER A 536 11.17 -17.73 -1.74
N GLU A 537 10.69 -18.94 -2.08
CA GLU A 537 11.18 -20.19 -1.49
C GLU A 537 12.70 -20.36 -1.59
N ARG A 538 13.29 -20.08 -2.76
CA ARG A 538 14.75 -20.13 -2.95
C ARG A 538 15.50 -19.19 -2.01
N TRP A 539 14.99 -17.99 -1.79
CA TRP A 539 15.63 -17.02 -0.90
C TRP A 539 15.43 -17.40 0.58
N LEU A 540 14.29 -17.98 0.92
CA LEU A 540 14.05 -18.54 2.25
C LEU A 540 15.00 -19.70 2.56
N GLN A 541 15.24 -20.62 1.61
CA GLN A 541 16.21 -21.70 1.75
C GLN A 541 17.64 -21.18 1.94
N LEU A 542 18.05 -20.13 1.21
CA LEU A 542 19.34 -19.47 1.43
C LEU A 542 19.43 -18.81 2.80
N ALA A 543 18.34 -18.19 3.25
CA ALA A 543 18.27 -17.52 4.55
C ALA A 543 18.34 -18.49 5.74
N ALA A 544 17.89 -19.74 5.58
CA ALA A 544 18.06 -20.77 6.61
C ALA A 544 19.54 -20.97 7.01
N GLY A 545 20.49 -20.74 6.08
CA GLY A 545 21.93 -20.75 6.38
C GLY A 545 22.42 -19.58 7.25
N LEU A 546 21.54 -18.67 7.67
CA LEU A 546 21.84 -17.60 8.63
C LEU A 546 21.53 -18.01 10.07
N GLU A 547 20.74 -19.07 10.28
CA GLU A 547 20.44 -19.56 11.64
C GLU A 547 21.74 -19.92 12.37
N GLY A 548 21.81 -19.57 13.66
CA GLY A 548 23.03 -19.70 14.46
C GLY A 548 24.05 -18.57 14.27
N MET A 549 23.77 -17.55 13.45
CA MET A 549 24.62 -16.34 13.42
C MET A 549 24.66 -15.65 14.77
N GLU A 550 25.79 -15.03 15.10
CA GLU A 550 25.90 -14.20 16.30
C GLU A 550 25.22 -12.84 16.08
N LEU A 551 24.39 -12.46 17.05
CA LEU A 551 23.68 -11.19 17.09
C LEU A 551 24.14 -10.37 18.30
N GLU A 552 24.07 -9.05 18.17
CA GLU A 552 24.39 -8.15 19.28
C GLU A 552 23.34 -8.27 20.39
N ARG A 553 23.81 -8.23 21.64
CA ARG A 553 22.95 -8.29 22.84
C ARG A 553 22.72 -6.93 23.49
N CYS A 554 23.58 -5.95 23.22
CA CYS A 554 23.66 -4.71 23.98
C CYS A 554 23.50 -3.49 23.08
N VAL A 555 22.68 -2.54 23.51
CA VAL A 555 22.61 -1.21 22.91
C VAL A 555 23.90 -0.45 23.22
N ASN A 556 24.33 -0.51 24.48
CA ASN A 556 25.56 0.05 25.03
C ASN A 556 25.96 -0.71 26.31
N SER A 557 27.02 -0.29 27.02
CA SER A 557 27.54 -0.94 28.24
C SER A 557 26.53 -1.04 29.40
N SER A 558 25.50 -0.19 29.40
CA SER A 558 24.52 -0.07 30.50
C SER A 558 23.14 -0.63 30.13
N ALA A 559 22.90 -0.96 28.86
CA ALA A 559 21.63 -1.47 28.35
C ALA A 559 21.87 -2.73 27.51
N CYS A 560 21.75 -3.89 28.17
CA CYS A 560 21.90 -5.21 27.56
C CYS A 560 20.68 -6.08 27.81
N LEU A 561 20.33 -6.89 26.82
CA LEU A 561 19.32 -7.94 26.96
C LEU A 561 19.84 -9.05 27.89
N SER A 562 18.91 -9.65 28.64
CA SER A 562 19.22 -10.77 29.55
C SER A 562 19.57 -12.05 28.79
N GLN A 563 18.91 -12.28 27.66
CA GLN A 563 19.12 -13.43 26.78
C GLN A 563 19.94 -13.03 25.55
N LYS A 564 20.74 -13.96 25.01
CA LYS A 564 21.44 -13.76 23.72
C LYS A 564 20.40 -13.84 22.61
N PRO A 565 20.32 -12.86 21.71
CA PRO A 565 19.37 -12.93 20.61
C PRO A 565 19.67 -14.04 19.63
N LYS A 566 18.62 -14.53 18.97
CA LYS A 566 18.67 -15.57 17.93
C LYS A 566 18.04 -15.08 16.63
N LEU A 567 18.40 -15.74 15.52
CA LEU A 567 17.72 -15.59 14.23
C LEU A 567 16.86 -16.84 13.99
N VAL A 568 15.61 -16.65 13.58
CA VAL A 568 14.67 -17.73 13.24
C VAL A 568 14.08 -17.52 11.85
N VAL A 569 14.08 -18.56 11.02
CA VAL A 569 13.51 -18.54 9.67
C VAL A 569 12.22 -19.35 9.61
N GLY A 570 11.24 -18.86 8.86
CA GLY A 570 10.04 -19.63 8.51
C GLY A 570 8.80 -19.40 9.37
N LEU A 571 8.86 -18.43 10.30
CA LEU A 571 7.69 -17.96 11.03
C LEU A 571 6.73 -17.17 10.11
N ARG A 572 5.64 -16.64 10.65
CA ARG A 572 4.69 -15.79 9.91
C ARG A 572 4.83 -14.34 10.39
N GLY A 573 4.63 -13.39 9.49
CA GLY A 573 4.53 -11.97 9.83
C GLY A 573 3.17 -11.42 9.46
N SER A 574 2.80 -10.29 10.03
CA SER A 574 1.69 -9.48 9.54
C SER A 574 2.07 -8.01 9.45
N THR A 575 1.31 -7.31 8.62
CA THR A 575 1.48 -5.88 8.38
C THR A 575 0.12 -5.21 8.36
N ALA A 576 0.03 -4.02 8.95
CA ALA A 576 -1.09 -3.10 8.81
C ALA A 576 -0.58 -1.67 9.00
N ASN A 577 -1.35 -0.65 8.63
CA ASN A 577 -1.04 0.76 8.97
C ASN A 577 -1.24 1.03 10.49
N ILE A 578 -0.80 0.13 11.36
CA ILE A 578 -1.04 0.16 12.79
C ILE A 578 0.26 -0.13 13.51
N PHE A 579 0.74 0.84 14.30
CA PHE A 579 1.72 0.59 15.34
C PHE A 579 1.03 -0.08 16.53
N VAL A 580 1.35 -1.35 16.77
CA VAL A 580 0.69 -2.14 17.82
C VAL A 580 1.41 -1.95 19.16
N ASP A 581 0.73 -1.32 20.12
CA ASP A 581 1.15 -1.20 21.52
C ASP A 581 -0.02 -1.55 22.47
N ASN A 582 -0.73 -2.62 22.14
CA ASN A 582 -1.88 -3.12 22.88
C ASN A 582 -1.78 -4.64 23.07
N ALA A 583 -1.70 -5.08 24.33
CA ALA A 583 -1.50 -6.50 24.66
C ALA A 583 -2.66 -7.39 24.19
N ALA A 584 -3.91 -6.92 24.32
CA ALA A 584 -5.07 -7.70 23.93
C ALA A 584 -5.15 -7.89 22.41
N TYR A 585 -4.86 -6.83 21.64
CA TYR A 585 -4.81 -6.90 20.19
C TYR A 585 -3.63 -7.74 19.68
N ARG A 586 -2.46 -7.58 20.31
CA ARG A 586 -1.30 -8.45 20.07
C ARG A 586 -1.66 -9.93 20.24
N ASP A 587 -2.28 -10.28 21.37
CA ASP A 587 -2.61 -11.66 21.69
C ASP A 587 -3.67 -12.21 20.71
N PHE A 588 -4.63 -11.38 20.28
CA PHE A 588 -5.55 -11.72 19.21
C PHE A 588 -4.81 -12.06 17.91
N LEU A 589 -3.88 -11.22 17.47
CA LEU A 589 -3.13 -11.48 16.22
C LEU A 589 -2.36 -12.80 16.28
N TYR A 590 -1.71 -13.09 17.41
CA TYR A 590 -1.01 -14.36 17.61
C TYR A 590 -1.98 -15.55 17.61
N GLN A 591 -3.05 -15.50 18.39
CA GLN A 591 -4.01 -16.60 18.53
C GLN A 591 -4.75 -16.91 17.22
N THR A 592 -5.09 -15.88 16.46
CA THR A 592 -5.87 -16.01 15.23
C THR A 592 -5.00 -16.45 14.04
N TYR A 593 -3.80 -15.87 13.89
CA TYR A 593 -3.00 -16.03 12.67
C TYR A 593 -1.68 -16.77 12.86
N ALA A 594 -1.27 -17.02 14.10
CA ALA A 594 0.05 -17.54 14.48
C ALA A 594 1.19 -16.72 13.84
N VAL A 595 1.00 -15.39 13.78
CA VAL A 595 2.06 -14.46 13.39
C VAL A 595 3.07 -14.31 14.53
N SER A 596 4.30 -13.97 14.19
CA SER A 596 5.41 -13.78 15.14
C SER A 596 5.89 -12.34 15.22
N SER A 597 5.65 -11.58 14.16
CA SER A 597 6.04 -10.18 14.03
C SER A 597 4.94 -9.36 13.38
N VAL A 598 4.83 -8.12 13.83
CA VAL A 598 3.94 -7.09 13.26
C VAL A 598 4.76 -5.87 12.84
N ASP A 599 4.51 -5.36 11.64
CA ASP A 599 5.09 -4.09 11.16
C ASP A 599 4.09 -3.30 10.29
N MET A 600 4.57 -2.24 9.65
CA MET A 600 3.73 -1.31 8.89
C MET A 600 4.03 -1.27 7.38
N GLU A 601 4.94 -2.11 6.87
CA GLU A 601 5.40 -2.04 5.48
C GLU A 601 5.58 -3.39 4.77
N SER A 602 5.86 -4.47 5.48
CA SER A 602 6.40 -5.68 4.84
C SER A 602 5.47 -6.31 3.83
N PHE A 603 4.18 -6.43 4.15
CA PHE A 603 3.20 -6.93 3.20
C PHE A 603 3.15 -6.07 1.92
N ALA A 604 3.19 -4.74 2.03
CA ALA A 604 3.15 -3.84 0.87
C ALA A 604 4.37 -4.03 -0.04
N VAL A 605 5.58 -4.19 0.52
CA VAL A 605 6.80 -4.48 -0.25
C VAL A 605 6.70 -5.86 -0.91
N VAL A 606 6.26 -6.88 -0.18
CA VAL A 606 6.11 -8.24 -0.69
C VAL A 606 5.08 -8.28 -1.83
N MET A 607 3.89 -7.74 -1.59
CA MET A 607 2.78 -7.66 -2.53
C MET A 607 3.16 -6.95 -3.83
N THR A 608 3.83 -5.80 -3.72
CA THR A 608 4.30 -5.03 -4.88
C THR A 608 5.37 -5.80 -5.66
N SER A 609 6.32 -6.42 -4.97
CA SER A 609 7.38 -7.23 -5.60
C SER A 609 6.81 -8.43 -6.38
N LEU A 610 5.92 -9.20 -5.74
CA LEU A 610 5.30 -10.38 -6.34
C LEU A 610 4.39 -10.01 -7.51
N SER A 611 3.62 -8.91 -7.42
CA SER A 611 2.77 -8.44 -8.51
C SER A 611 3.57 -8.09 -9.76
N ASN A 612 4.80 -7.60 -9.58
CA ASN A 612 5.75 -7.30 -10.64
C ASN A 612 6.58 -8.52 -11.10
N GLY A 613 6.46 -9.66 -10.40
CA GLY A 613 7.13 -10.92 -10.71
C GLY A 613 8.59 -10.98 -10.25
N TYR A 614 8.96 -10.30 -9.17
CA TYR A 614 10.30 -10.34 -8.60
C TYR A 614 10.34 -11.12 -7.28
N PRO A 615 11.43 -11.85 -7.02
CA PRO A 615 11.62 -12.49 -5.73
C PRO A 615 11.84 -11.46 -4.63
N VAL A 616 11.42 -11.80 -3.42
CA VAL A 616 11.45 -10.92 -2.26
C VAL A 616 11.74 -11.73 -1.00
N ILE A 617 12.45 -11.12 -0.04
CA ILE A 617 12.62 -11.59 1.34
C ILE A 617 12.50 -10.42 2.30
N VAL A 618 12.02 -10.71 3.52
CA VAL A 618 11.89 -9.74 4.60
C VAL A 618 12.69 -10.21 5.81
N ILE A 619 13.49 -9.32 6.40
CA ILE A 619 14.32 -9.59 7.58
C ILE A 619 14.02 -8.54 8.65
N ARG A 620 13.40 -8.93 9.76
CA ARG A 620 12.99 -8.00 10.83
C ARG A 620 13.68 -8.29 12.14
N GLY A 621 14.26 -7.26 12.76
CA GLY A 621 14.71 -7.30 14.15
C GLY A 621 13.56 -6.94 15.09
N LEU A 622 13.38 -7.68 16.18
CA LEU A 622 12.27 -7.43 17.12
C LEU A 622 12.64 -6.32 18.11
N SER A 623 11.95 -5.18 18.04
CA SER A 623 12.27 -3.98 18.83
C SER A 623 11.57 -3.91 20.18
N ASP A 624 10.42 -4.55 20.29
CA ASP A 624 9.50 -4.46 21.43
C ASP A 624 8.57 -5.67 21.46
N LEU A 625 7.62 -5.69 22.41
CA LEU A 625 6.65 -6.78 22.59
C LEU A 625 5.23 -6.38 22.15
N ALA A 626 5.08 -5.41 21.25
CA ALA A 626 3.80 -4.98 20.70
C ALA A 626 2.71 -4.69 21.76
N GLY A 627 3.10 -4.09 22.90
CA GLY A 627 2.20 -3.80 24.01
C GLY A 627 2.14 -4.84 25.12
N GLY A 628 2.81 -5.98 24.96
CA GLY A 628 2.94 -7.04 25.98
C GLY A 628 3.96 -6.73 27.09
N GLN A 629 4.79 -5.69 26.92
CA GLN A 629 5.73 -5.24 27.94
C GLN A 629 5.05 -4.46 29.08
N THR A 630 5.74 -4.35 30.22
CA THR A 630 5.31 -3.47 31.32
C THR A 630 5.88 -2.06 31.14
N GLY A 631 5.06 -1.03 31.35
CA GLY A 631 5.50 0.36 31.24
C GLY A 631 5.53 0.89 29.80
N GLN A 632 6.53 1.72 29.49
CA GLN A 632 6.68 2.31 28.15
C GLN A 632 7.12 1.27 27.13
N ASN A 633 6.75 1.47 25.87
CA ASN A 633 7.17 0.61 24.77
C ASN A 633 8.70 0.60 24.63
N ALA A 634 9.26 -0.60 24.49
CA ALA A 634 10.69 -0.86 24.52
C ALA A 634 11.44 -0.39 23.25
N ILE A 635 10.73 -0.02 22.19
CA ILE A 635 11.28 0.42 20.91
C ILE A 635 12.27 1.58 21.04
N GLN A 636 12.03 2.53 21.95
CA GLN A 636 12.90 3.69 22.14
C GLN A 636 14.29 3.27 22.65
N THR A 637 14.35 2.21 23.46
CA THR A 637 15.60 1.68 24.02
C THR A 637 16.25 0.68 23.08
N PHE A 638 15.48 -0.29 22.57
CA PHE A 638 16.02 -1.46 21.87
C PHE A 638 15.82 -1.45 20.35
N GLY A 639 15.08 -0.50 19.80
CA GLY A 639 14.93 -0.30 18.35
C GLY A 639 16.27 -0.19 17.62
N PRO A 640 17.25 0.61 18.09
CA PRO A 640 18.57 0.67 17.49
C PRO A 640 19.33 -0.67 17.51
N LEU A 641 19.14 -1.50 18.53
CA LEU A 641 19.75 -2.83 18.61
C LEU A 641 19.11 -3.79 17.60
N ALA A 642 17.78 -3.84 17.57
CA ALA A 642 17.02 -4.63 16.62
C ALA A 642 17.37 -4.28 15.16
N ALA A 643 17.48 -2.98 14.85
CA ALA A 643 17.88 -2.49 13.53
C ALA A 643 19.29 -2.94 13.14
N ARG A 644 20.26 -2.91 14.07
CA ARG A 644 21.63 -3.41 13.82
C ARG A 644 21.66 -4.91 13.57
N ASN A 645 20.94 -5.70 14.37
CA ASN A 645 20.86 -7.14 14.19
C ASN A 645 20.23 -7.51 12.84
N ALA A 646 19.16 -6.82 12.44
CA ALA A 646 18.56 -7.00 11.10
C ALA A 646 19.54 -6.63 9.98
N ALA A 647 20.24 -5.50 10.09
CA ALA A 647 21.23 -5.07 9.11
C ALA A 647 22.41 -6.06 8.98
N GLN A 648 22.89 -6.63 10.09
CA GLN A 648 23.92 -7.68 10.07
C GLN A 648 23.44 -8.92 9.31
N ALA A 649 22.21 -9.38 9.57
CA ALA A 649 21.61 -10.51 8.88
C ALA A 649 21.49 -10.24 7.36
N VAL A 650 21.08 -9.02 6.97
CA VAL A 650 20.98 -8.60 5.56
C VAL A 650 22.34 -8.59 4.87
N VAL A 651 23.37 -8.03 5.50
CA VAL A 651 24.73 -8.01 4.93
C VAL A 651 25.24 -9.43 4.68
N LYS A 652 24.98 -10.35 5.61
CA LYS A 652 25.36 -11.76 5.47
C LYS A 652 24.54 -12.46 4.38
N PHE A 653 23.22 -12.22 4.35
CA PHE A 653 22.32 -12.76 3.32
C PHE A 653 22.74 -12.35 1.90
N ILE A 654 23.08 -11.07 1.69
CA ILE A 654 23.55 -10.58 0.39
C ILE A 654 24.81 -11.33 -0.06
N GLY A 655 25.69 -11.70 0.87
CA GLY A 655 26.87 -12.53 0.59
C GLY A 655 26.54 -13.93 0.06
N TYR A 656 25.36 -14.47 0.36
CA TYR A 656 24.91 -15.79 -0.13
C TYR A 656 24.26 -15.74 -1.52
N LEU A 657 23.89 -14.55 -2.01
CA LEU A 657 23.28 -14.41 -3.34
C LEU A 657 24.33 -14.70 -4.42
N SER A 658 24.10 -15.72 -5.26
CA SER A 658 25.00 -16.13 -6.34
C SER A 658 24.98 -15.13 -7.49
#